data_AF-A0A9N9BVR6-F1
#
_entry.id   AF-A0A9N9BVR6-F1
#
_cell.length_a   1.000
_cell.length_b   1.000
_cell.length_c   1.000
_cell.angle_alpha   90.00
_cell.angle_beta   90.00
_cell.angle_gamma   90.00
#
_symmetry.space_group_name_H-M   'P 1'
#
loop_
_entity.id
_entity.type
_entity.pdbx_description
1 polymer ?
#
loop_
_entity_poly.entity_id
_entity_poly.type
_entity_poly.pdbx_seq_one_letter_code
_entity_poly.pdbx_strand_id
1 'polypeptide(L)'
;MPESQDIVSATPEVLNGAIEVAQSAAIVIDKLDMAQGAIKFVGNIADTMGPFLPLIGTATMIISEMITIYKEAKSNKNIVSALYDRTRLAEFAIDTLQRRRKLLGKDFKNQEWYKAFNRFVYVLEEIKIFSKEVSTLHGCKKYFKTNSVKERFETLTNDYDQVMKDLNFTMAIANEEQRRYDNECLKEDMSEMNNFMHNIKNVTEQSADQIDDILEIVRQLRDCIESGKGINVKPNQIDEKDVKDPLVTDHTDFRGSNKHIIRKQYKSTIEIACKPFKLNKEVQTNNEGQGNYKKQQGQLAILSKLSDCTNILKFYGLTKLNGEDCMILEWAHYGNLKEVYEKFDIPWMRKLHIAIDLCRAIAFLDYVKILHHDLRCENVMLTKNLEPKLTNFDYARTTDAESKKIPDLEIVHWLAPEKIANNNFRYDITCEIFSFGMLLWELTFEKIPYQGWEVEKVEAHVKAGKRERITFGPVDNDRESDIQIKLGEAITSAWKERLDRITLSRLFNTLEELQSKYKYFMEQDCNSNLLPQKTLDFDGSSKPPPPSVSDADMELPEFEDLSFDLEISTVLSLEEGIKAHKDKKTDVAWECFKYHAENGNAHAKYWMGYYLWEGKFVPKNPNESAKLFKEAADQGIPDAQLRYAFALKATQELKNKKNLNEFIKYLTLAAEGGNTVARYNLGDAYFNKKLRLDNRQKGIHFLRLAAIKEHKEACIMLEKHNISITDGPKLEN
;
A
#
# COMPACT_ATOMS: atom_id res chain seq x y z
N MET A 1 -42.25 18.42 54.46
CA MET A 1 -41.52 19.54 53.84
C MET A 1 -40.82 20.33 54.93
N PRO A 2 -39.62 20.89 54.68
CA PRO A 2 -38.68 20.56 53.59
C PRO A 2 -37.80 19.34 53.99
N GLU A 3 -37.10 18.57 53.14
CA GLU A 3 -36.64 18.71 51.73
C GLU A 3 -35.28 19.40 51.52
N SER A 4 -34.24 18.55 51.33
CA SER A 4 -33.02 18.72 50.51
C SER A 4 -32.18 17.45 50.75
N GLN A 5 -32.24 16.37 49.96
CA GLN A 5 -31.76 16.25 48.58
C GLN A 5 -30.40 16.94 48.35
N ASP A 6 -29.34 16.13 48.31
CA ASP A 6 -28.35 16.11 47.21
C ASP A 6 -27.34 14.97 47.42
N ILE A 7 -27.72 13.75 47.00
CA ILE A 7 -26.75 12.68 46.72
C ILE A 7 -26.57 12.67 45.21
N VAL A 8 -25.52 13.34 44.73
CA VAL A 8 -25.22 13.43 43.30
C VAL A 8 -24.75 12.07 42.80
N SER A 9 -25.64 11.35 42.11
CA SER A 9 -25.28 10.17 41.33
C SER A 9 -24.42 10.59 40.13
N ALA A 10 -23.11 10.41 40.22
CA ALA A 10 -22.20 10.66 39.10
C ALA A 10 -22.64 9.83 37.88
N THR A 11 -22.83 10.49 36.74
CA THR A 11 -23.20 9.79 35.49
C THR A 11 -22.03 8.96 34.98
N PRO A 12 -22.27 7.94 34.12
CA PRO A 12 -21.19 7.17 33.50
C PRO A 12 -20.18 8.03 32.74
N GLU A 13 -20.59 9.20 32.24
CA GLU A 13 -19.72 10.18 31.56
C GLU A 13 -18.77 10.88 32.54
N VAL A 14 -19.24 11.22 33.75
CA VAL A 14 -18.37 11.76 34.81
C VAL A 14 -17.40 10.69 35.32
N LEU A 15 -17.84 9.43 35.42
CA LEU A 15 -16.98 8.32 35.81
C LEU A 15 -15.94 8.00 34.73
N ASN A 16 -16.33 7.96 33.45
CA ASN A 16 -15.41 7.77 32.33
C ASN A 16 -14.45 8.94 32.18
N GLY A 17 -14.91 10.19 32.35
CA GLY A 17 -14.02 11.36 32.36
C GLY A 17 -13.01 11.31 33.52
N ALA A 18 -13.42 10.82 34.70
CA ALA A 18 -12.49 10.57 35.80
C ALA A 18 -11.49 9.43 35.49
N ILE A 19 -11.91 8.40 34.73
CA ILE A 19 -11.05 7.31 34.27
C ILE A 19 -10.07 7.78 33.18
N GLU A 20 -10.51 8.58 32.20
CA GLU A 20 -9.61 9.18 31.19
C GLU A 20 -8.63 10.16 31.83
N VAL A 21 -9.06 10.95 32.82
CA VAL A 21 -8.17 11.82 33.61
C VAL A 21 -7.21 10.99 34.45
N ALA A 22 -7.63 9.86 35.05
CA ALA A 22 -6.76 8.96 35.79
C ALA A 22 -5.77 8.21 34.90
N GLN A 23 -6.16 7.80 33.68
CA GLN A 23 -5.28 7.18 32.69
C GLN A 23 -4.30 8.19 32.09
N SER A 24 -4.76 9.42 31.82
CA SER A 24 -3.90 10.53 31.41
C SER A 24 -2.92 10.91 32.53
N ALA A 25 -3.38 10.92 33.78
CA ALA A 25 -2.54 11.12 34.95
C ALA A 25 -1.54 9.97 35.13
N ALA A 26 -1.92 8.71 34.90
CA ALA A 26 -1.00 7.57 34.91
C ALA A 26 0.08 7.69 33.83
N ILE A 27 -0.28 8.05 32.60
CA ILE A 27 0.69 8.30 31.50
C ILE A 27 1.58 9.51 31.81
N VAL A 28 1.07 10.52 32.52
CA VAL A 28 1.86 11.68 33.00
C VAL A 28 2.74 11.28 34.19
N ILE A 29 2.31 10.36 35.06
CA ILE A 29 3.08 9.82 36.18
C ILE A 29 4.20 8.92 35.68
N ASP A 30 3.96 7.99 34.74
CA ASP A 30 5.01 7.21 34.06
C ASP A 30 6.06 8.13 33.44
N LYS A 31 5.62 9.20 32.75
CA LYS A 31 6.53 10.21 32.19
C LYS A 31 7.24 11.04 33.26
N LEU A 32 6.59 11.30 34.41
CA LEU A 32 7.22 11.96 35.56
C LEU A 32 8.16 11.04 36.34
N ASP A 33 7.97 9.72 36.36
CA ASP A 33 8.87 8.76 37.01
C ASP A 33 10.03 8.38 36.09
N MET A 34 9.85 8.34 34.77
CA MET A 34 10.96 8.36 33.80
C MET A 34 11.78 9.65 33.95
N ALA A 35 11.12 10.81 34.03
CA ALA A 35 11.80 12.10 34.23
C ALA A 35 12.45 12.21 35.62
N GLN A 36 11.82 11.72 36.69
CA GLN A 36 12.40 11.68 38.04
C GLN A 36 13.51 10.63 38.16
N GLY A 37 13.46 9.54 37.39
CA GLY A 37 14.57 8.60 37.23
C GLY A 37 15.79 9.29 36.62
N ALA A 38 15.60 10.05 35.54
CA ALA A 38 16.65 10.87 34.94
C ALA A 38 17.15 11.99 35.88
N ILE A 39 16.27 12.65 36.63
CA ILE A 39 16.61 13.76 37.53
C ILE A 39 17.29 13.28 38.83
N LYS A 40 16.91 12.12 39.39
CA LYS A 40 17.59 11.50 40.56
C LYS A 40 19.03 11.08 40.24
N PHE A 41 19.39 10.91 38.98
CA PHE A 41 20.70 10.43 38.56
C PHE A 41 21.83 11.48 38.64
N VAL A 42 21.51 12.75 38.90
CA VAL A 42 22.49 13.86 38.98
C VAL A 42 23.23 13.89 40.34
N GLY A 43 22.82 13.07 41.31
CA GLY A 43 23.37 13.04 42.67
C GLY A 43 24.60 12.16 42.86
N ASN A 44 25.80 12.75 42.73
CA ASN A 44 27.10 12.26 43.25
C ASN A 44 27.54 10.83 42.85
N ILE A 45 28.34 10.72 41.78
CA ILE A 45 29.79 10.39 41.80
C ILE A 45 30.31 10.45 40.35
N ALA A 46 31.61 10.71 40.16
CA ALA A 46 32.24 10.67 38.84
C ALA A 46 32.76 9.25 38.54
N ASP A 47 32.12 8.56 37.59
CA ASP A 47 32.52 7.23 37.08
C ASP A 47 32.32 7.17 35.54
N THR A 48 33.36 6.72 34.83
CA THR A 48 33.49 6.19 33.43
C THR A 48 32.45 6.45 32.33
N MET A 49 31.15 6.41 32.58
CA MET A 49 30.11 6.32 31.53
C MET A 49 29.78 7.63 30.79
N GLY A 50 30.24 8.79 31.26
CA GLY A 50 29.81 10.12 30.80
C GLY A 50 29.60 10.28 29.28
N PRO A 51 30.58 9.93 28.43
CA PRO A 51 30.47 9.97 26.96
C PRO A 51 29.31 9.17 26.36
N PHE A 52 28.89 8.08 27.00
CA PHE A 52 27.89 7.15 26.46
C PHE A 52 26.45 7.54 26.83
N LEU A 53 26.23 8.34 27.88
CA LEU A 53 24.87 8.68 28.35
C LEU A 53 24.00 9.37 27.26
N PRO A 54 24.52 10.31 26.44
CA PRO A 54 23.76 10.88 25.32
C PRO A 54 23.42 9.85 24.23
N LEU A 55 24.33 8.92 23.97
CA LEU A 55 24.15 7.85 22.97
C LEU A 55 23.11 6.83 23.43
N ILE A 56 23.13 6.45 24.72
CA ILE A 56 22.14 5.60 25.36
C ILE A 56 20.75 6.25 25.29
N GLY A 57 20.63 7.52 25.68
CA GLY A 57 19.36 8.26 25.59
C GLY A 57 18.84 8.37 24.16
N THR A 58 19.73 8.54 23.18
CA THR A 58 19.37 8.54 21.75
C THR A 58 18.84 7.18 21.30
N ALA A 59 19.50 6.08 21.69
CA ALA A 59 19.04 4.73 21.39
C ALA A 59 17.65 4.42 22.00
N THR A 60 17.42 4.76 23.27
CA THR A 60 16.12 4.57 23.93
C THR A 60 15.01 5.41 23.27
N MET A 61 15.32 6.62 22.79
CA MET A 61 14.39 7.44 22.01
C MET A 61 14.06 6.78 20.66
N ILE A 62 15.05 6.25 19.94
CA ILE A 62 14.87 5.53 18.68
C ILE A 62 13.99 4.28 18.86
N ILE A 63 14.21 3.51 19.93
CA ILE A 63 13.40 2.34 20.30
C ILE A 63 11.94 2.77 20.57
N SER A 64 11.73 3.88 21.28
CA SER A 64 10.40 4.45 21.55
C SER A 64 9.68 4.92 20.27
N GLU A 65 10.40 5.51 19.32
CA GLU A 65 9.86 5.85 18.00
C GLU A 65 9.54 4.58 17.18
N MET A 66 10.35 3.51 17.30
CA MET A 66 10.10 2.22 16.65
C MET A 66 8.85 1.50 17.17
N ILE A 67 8.57 1.54 18.49
CA ILE A 67 7.28 1.07 19.06
C ILE A 67 6.10 1.78 18.38
N THR A 68 6.25 3.07 18.06
CA THR A 68 5.20 3.87 17.41
C THR A 68 5.06 3.50 15.93
N ILE A 69 6.18 3.41 15.18
CA ILE A 69 6.19 3.00 13.76
C ILE A 69 5.57 1.60 13.59
N TYR A 70 5.90 0.65 14.47
CA TYR A 70 5.33 -0.70 14.47
C TYR A 70 3.79 -0.68 14.65
N LYS A 71 3.29 0.09 15.62
CA LYS A 71 1.85 0.23 15.89
C LYS A 71 1.10 0.93 14.75
N GLU A 72 1.72 1.91 14.09
CA GLU A 72 1.10 2.68 13.00
C GLU A 72 1.22 2.03 11.61
N ALA A 73 2.09 1.01 11.44
CA ALA A 73 2.36 0.39 10.15
C ALA A 73 1.10 -0.24 9.50
N LYS A 74 0.83 0.15 8.25
CA LYS A 74 -0.34 -0.34 7.46
C LYS A 74 0.05 -1.23 6.28
N SER A 75 1.35 -1.41 6.03
CA SER A 75 1.89 -2.23 4.96
C SER A 75 3.26 -2.75 5.40
N ASN A 76 3.68 -3.90 4.87
CA ASN A 76 4.97 -4.52 5.17
C ASN A 76 5.19 -4.81 6.67
N LYS A 77 4.15 -5.32 7.33
CA LYS A 77 4.14 -5.52 8.79
C LYS A 77 5.17 -6.56 9.25
N ASN A 78 5.53 -7.54 8.42
CA ASN A 78 6.44 -8.60 8.84
C ASN A 78 7.88 -8.08 8.85
N ILE A 79 8.28 -7.34 7.80
CA ILE A 79 9.56 -6.61 7.78
C ILE A 79 9.66 -5.62 8.96
N VAL A 80 8.59 -4.87 9.24
CA VAL A 80 8.57 -3.92 10.36
C VAL A 80 8.56 -4.63 11.73
N SER A 81 7.98 -5.83 11.85
CA SER A 81 8.07 -6.64 13.08
C SER A 81 9.50 -7.13 13.30
N ALA A 82 10.12 -7.81 12.34
CA ALA A 82 11.49 -8.31 12.48
C ALA A 82 12.49 -7.20 12.86
N LEU A 83 12.34 -6.00 12.31
CA LEU A 83 13.14 -4.83 12.67
C LEU A 83 12.79 -4.28 14.08
N TYR A 84 11.53 -4.32 14.49
CA TYR A 84 11.10 -3.96 15.85
C TYR A 84 11.58 -4.95 16.91
N ASP A 85 11.48 -6.24 16.66
CA ASP A 85 11.94 -7.29 17.57
C ASP A 85 13.47 -7.22 17.74
N ARG A 86 14.21 -6.88 16.67
CA ARG A 86 15.62 -6.49 16.75
C ARG A 86 15.83 -5.25 17.63
N THR A 87 15.05 -4.17 17.50
CA THR A 87 15.19 -3.02 18.42
C THR A 87 14.79 -3.32 19.87
N ARG A 88 13.98 -4.35 20.14
CA ARG A 88 13.76 -4.89 21.50
C ARG A 88 14.93 -5.68 22.05
N LEU A 89 15.67 -6.41 21.20
CA LEU A 89 16.94 -7.03 21.62
C LEU A 89 17.99 -5.96 21.95
N ALA A 90 17.98 -4.82 21.24
CA ALA A 90 18.79 -3.65 21.58
C ALA A 90 18.37 -3.01 22.92
N GLU A 91 17.06 -2.84 23.15
CA GLU A 91 16.47 -2.37 24.43
C GLU A 91 16.98 -3.21 25.61
N PHE A 92 16.79 -4.53 25.55
CA PHE A 92 17.25 -5.44 26.60
C PHE A 92 18.78 -5.43 26.79
N ALA A 93 19.55 -5.28 25.71
CA ALA A 93 21.01 -5.17 25.79
C ALA A 93 21.45 -3.87 26.46
N ILE A 94 20.83 -2.73 26.12
CA ILE A 94 21.05 -1.43 26.75
C ILE A 94 20.70 -1.48 28.24
N ASP A 95 19.54 -2.03 28.61
CA ASP A 95 19.13 -2.18 30.02
C ASP A 95 20.06 -3.12 30.79
N THR A 96 20.57 -4.16 30.15
CA THR A 96 21.57 -5.07 30.74
C THR A 96 22.92 -4.38 30.93
N LEU A 97 23.33 -3.53 29.99
CA LEU A 97 24.52 -2.69 30.08
C LEU A 97 24.39 -1.61 31.17
N GLN A 98 23.22 -0.96 31.29
CA GLN A 98 22.94 0.00 32.37
C GLN A 98 22.96 -0.67 33.74
N ARG A 99 22.35 -1.86 33.89
CA ARG A 99 22.38 -2.66 35.12
C ARG A 99 23.80 -3.11 35.47
N ARG A 100 24.57 -3.59 34.49
CA ARG A 100 25.96 -4.10 34.66
C ARG A 100 27.04 -3.02 34.57
N ARG A 101 26.69 -1.74 34.68
CA ARG A 101 27.60 -0.60 34.45
C ARG A 101 28.94 -0.65 35.20
N LYS A 102 28.93 -1.14 36.45
CA LYS A 102 30.14 -1.29 37.28
C LYS A 102 31.09 -2.35 36.71
N LEU A 103 30.57 -3.55 36.41
CA LEU A 103 31.34 -4.67 35.83
C LEU A 103 31.98 -4.30 34.49
N LEU A 104 31.24 -3.58 33.63
CA LEU A 104 31.69 -3.14 32.31
C LEU A 104 32.63 -1.92 32.35
N GLY A 105 33.07 -1.48 33.53
CA GLY A 105 33.89 -0.28 33.73
C GLY A 105 35.25 -0.28 33.02
N LYS A 106 35.69 -1.37 32.37
CA LYS A 106 36.84 -1.37 31.45
C LYS A 106 36.47 -1.03 30.01
N ASP A 107 35.31 -1.47 29.55
CA ASP A 107 34.85 -1.27 28.17
C ASP A 107 34.35 0.16 27.96
N PHE A 108 33.78 0.78 29.00
CA PHE A 108 33.54 2.24 29.06
C PHE A 108 34.80 3.11 28.98
N LYS A 109 36.01 2.51 28.96
CA LYS A 109 37.30 3.18 28.70
C LYS A 109 37.87 2.92 27.30
N ASN A 110 37.32 1.96 26.59
CA ASN A 110 37.81 1.53 25.29
C ASN A 110 37.26 2.42 24.18
N GLN A 111 38.12 3.23 23.55
CA GLN A 111 37.71 4.14 22.48
C GLN A 111 37.15 3.39 21.25
N GLU A 112 37.56 2.15 20.99
CA GLU A 112 36.96 1.33 19.92
C GLU A 112 35.56 0.82 20.30
N TRP A 113 35.30 0.57 21.59
CA TRP A 113 33.96 0.22 22.07
C TRP A 113 33.03 1.44 22.09
N TYR A 114 33.55 2.64 22.40
CA TYR A 114 32.81 3.89 22.16
C TYR A 114 32.47 4.09 20.67
N LYS A 115 33.41 3.84 19.75
CA LYS A 115 33.14 3.87 18.30
C LYS A 115 32.11 2.82 17.88
N ALA A 116 32.17 1.60 18.43
CA ALA A 116 31.16 0.56 18.20
C ALA A 116 29.78 0.98 18.70
N PHE A 117 29.69 1.66 19.85
CA PHE A 117 28.43 2.17 20.39
C PHE A 117 27.84 3.29 19.49
N ASN A 118 28.69 4.14 18.91
CA ASN A 118 28.25 5.12 17.89
C ASN A 118 27.72 4.42 16.62
N ARG A 119 28.40 3.35 16.14
CA ARG A 119 27.89 2.53 15.02
C ARG A 119 26.52 1.93 15.35
N PHE A 120 26.34 1.40 16.56
CA PHE A 120 25.09 0.83 17.04
C PHE A 120 23.93 1.84 17.04
N VAL A 121 24.12 3.05 17.58
CA VAL A 121 23.09 4.11 17.52
C VAL A 121 22.77 4.50 16.07
N TYR A 122 23.78 4.57 15.19
CA TYR A 122 23.57 4.86 13.77
C TYR A 122 22.77 3.76 13.04
N VAL A 123 23.07 2.48 13.29
CA VAL A 123 22.32 1.36 12.71
C VAL A 123 20.88 1.34 13.22
N LEU A 124 20.63 1.66 14.50
CA LEU A 124 19.27 1.81 15.03
C LEU A 124 18.50 2.95 14.33
N GLU A 125 19.14 4.09 14.06
CA GLU A 125 18.51 5.21 13.34
C GLU A 125 18.20 4.85 11.88
N GLU A 126 19.10 4.18 11.16
CA GLU A 126 18.83 3.70 9.80
C GLU A 126 17.74 2.61 9.76
N ILE A 127 17.71 1.70 10.75
CA ILE A 127 16.60 0.74 10.92
C ILE A 127 15.28 1.48 11.11
N LYS A 128 15.24 2.55 11.91
CA LYS A 128 14.05 3.37 12.12
C LYS A 128 13.61 4.10 10.85
N ILE A 129 14.54 4.74 10.13
CA ILE A 129 14.27 5.42 8.86
C ILE A 129 13.72 4.42 7.84
N PHE A 130 14.38 3.27 7.69
CA PHE A 130 13.96 2.22 6.76
C PHE A 130 12.61 1.60 7.13
N SER A 131 12.36 1.33 8.42
CA SER A 131 11.05 0.86 8.91
C SER A 131 9.95 1.88 8.62
N LYS A 132 10.24 3.17 8.78
CA LYS A 132 9.30 4.25 8.44
C LYS A 132 9.04 4.34 6.94
N GLU A 133 10.07 4.28 6.09
CA GLU A 133 9.91 4.17 4.64
C GLU A 133 9.03 2.96 4.27
N VAL A 134 9.41 1.77 4.72
CA VAL A 134 8.77 0.49 4.37
C VAL A 134 7.34 0.41 4.90
N SER A 135 7.05 0.89 6.11
CA SER A 135 5.68 0.95 6.65
C SER A 135 4.72 1.82 5.80
N THR A 136 5.26 2.76 5.02
CA THR A 136 4.51 3.64 4.11
C THR A 136 4.50 3.18 2.65
N LEU A 137 5.27 2.14 2.28
CA LEU A 137 5.28 1.57 0.93
C LEU A 137 4.00 0.76 0.65
N HIS A 138 3.05 1.40 -0.02
CA HIS A 138 1.76 0.84 -0.45
C HIS A 138 1.58 0.97 -1.98
N GLY A 139 0.72 0.11 -2.57
CA GLY A 139 0.51 0.05 -4.02
C GLY A 139 1.81 -0.22 -4.81
N CYS A 140 1.83 0.05 -6.12
CA CYS A 140 2.97 -0.25 -7.02
C CYS A 140 4.37 0.16 -6.49
N LYS A 141 4.47 1.18 -5.62
CA LYS A 141 5.73 1.59 -4.98
C LYS A 141 6.36 0.53 -4.07
N LYS A 142 5.55 -0.33 -3.42
CA LYS A 142 6.03 -1.52 -2.67
C LYS A 142 6.82 -2.46 -3.60
N TYR A 143 6.42 -2.54 -4.86
CA TYR A 143 6.80 -3.62 -5.77
C TYR A 143 7.90 -3.24 -6.80
N PHE A 144 7.96 -1.98 -7.25
CA PHE A 144 9.10 -1.50 -8.04
C PHE A 144 10.39 -1.38 -7.20
N LYS A 145 10.28 -1.40 -5.87
CA LYS A 145 11.42 -1.39 -4.94
C LYS A 145 11.79 -2.76 -4.36
N THR A 146 11.08 -3.85 -4.67
CA THR A 146 11.25 -5.21 -4.08
C THR A 146 12.72 -5.60 -3.83
N ASN A 147 13.57 -5.59 -4.86
CA ASN A 147 14.99 -5.95 -4.70
C ASN A 147 15.77 -4.96 -3.82
N SER A 148 15.49 -3.66 -3.93
CA SER A 148 16.14 -2.62 -3.12
C SER A 148 15.69 -2.65 -1.65
N VAL A 149 14.44 -3.04 -1.37
CA VAL A 149 13.97 -3.32 0.00
C VAL A 149 14.68 -4.54 0.56
N LYS A 150 14.81 -5.62 -0.22
CA LYS A 150 15.56 -6.82 0.18
C LYS A 150 17.02 -6.49 0.50
N GLU A 151 17.73 -5.85 -0.43
CA GLU A 151 19.15 -5.50 -0.29
C GLU A 151 19.38 -4.59 0.93
N ARG A 152 18.51 -3.59 1.17
CA ARG A 152 18.63 -2.71 2.35
C ARG A 152 18.28 -3.41 3.66
N PHE A 153 17.29 -4.31 3.69
CA PHE A 153 16.98 -5.14 4.87
C PHE A 153 18.13 -6.11 5.20
N GLU A 154 18.65 -6.83 4.20
CA GLU A 154 19.78 -7.75 4.37
C GLU A 154 21.04 -6.99 4.81
N THR A 155 21.27 -5.77 4.31
CA THR A 155 22.39 -4.92 4.77
C THR A 155 22.20 -4.51 6.23
N LEU A 156 21.05 -3.91 6.60
CA LEU A 156 20.81 -3.40 7.95
C LEU A 156 20.78 -4.49 9.02
N THR A 157 20.29 -5.69 8.70
CA THR A 157 20.30 -6.83 9.63
C THR A 157 21.72 -7.37 9.85
N ASN A 158 22.55 -7.48 8.81
CA ASN A 158 23.97 -7.86 8.96
C ASN A 158 24.78 -6.78 9.71
N ASP A 159 24.58 -5.50 9.41
CA ASP A 159 25.23 -4.38 10.12
C ASP A 159 24.85 -4.40 11.61
N TYR A 160 23.57 -4.63 11.93
CA TYR A 160 23.08 -4.80 13.30
C TYR A 160 23.75 -5.99 14.01
N ASP A 161 23.81 -7.16 13.37
CA ASP A 161 24.41 -8.35 13.97
C ASP A 161 25.91 -8.18 14.19
N GLN A 162 26.59 -7.40 13.35
CA GLN A 162 28.00 -7.05 13.53
C GLN A 162 28.20 -6.04 14.67
N VAL A 163 27.39 -4.97 14.81
CA VAL A 163 27.56 -4.02 15.94
C VAL A 163 27.16 -4.64 17.28
N MET A 164 26.15 -5.51 17.32
CA MET A 164 25.80 -6.28 18.53
C MET A 164 26.93 -7.22 18.95
N LYS A 165 27.66 -7.77 17.99
CA LYS A 165 28.86 -8.58 18.22
C LYS A 165 30.07 -7.75 18.65
N ASP A 166 30.33 -6.61 18.00
CA ASP A 166 31.39 -5.66 18.39
C ASP A 166 31.24 -5.20 19.85
N LEU A 167 30.00 -5.06 20.31
CA LEU A 167 29.65 -4.64 21.67
C LEU A 167 29.52 -5.79 22.68
N ASN A 168 29.62 -7.05 22.25
CA ASN A 168 29.39 -8.27 23.04
C ASN A 168 27.97 -8.38 23.65
N PHE A 169 26.94 -7.88 22.95
CA PHE A 169 25.56 -7.86 23.45
C PHE A 169 24.78 -9.17 23.24
N THR A 170 25.19 -10.04 22.31
CA THR A 170 24.41 -11.23 21.91
C THR A 170 25.02 -12.56 22.39
N MET A 171 24.17 -13.45 22.91
CA MET A 171 24.44 -14.88 22.94
C MET A 171 24.23 -15.47 21.54
N ALA A 172 25.13 -16.34 21.09
CA ALA A 172 25.17 -16.81 19.70
C ALA A 172 23.88 -17.52 19.23
N ILE A 173 23.22 -18.28 20.12
CA ILE A 173 22.04 -19.09 19.81
C ILE A 173 20.83 -18.20 19.47
N ALA A 174 20.51 -17.22 20.33
CA ALA A 174 19.43 -16.27 20.10
C ALA A 174 19.63 -15.47 18.79
N ASN A 175 20.88 -15.22 18.42
CA ASN A 175 21.23 -14.54 17.17
C ASN A 175 21.12 -15.47 15.93
N GLU A 176 20.97 -16.78 16.07
CA GLU A 176 20.59 -17.66 14.95
C GLU A 176 19.08 -17.81 14.81
N GLU A 177 18.34 -17.86 15.93
CA GLU A 177 16.88 -17.94 15.93
C GLU A 177 16.25 -16.66 15.38
N GLN A 178 16.70 -15.48 15.83
CA GLN A 178 16.25 -14.20 15.27
C GLN A 178 16.50 -14.14 13.75
N ARG A 179 17.69 -14.53 13.28
CA ARG A 179 18.00 -14.54 11.84
C ARG A 179 17.17 -15.53 11.02
N ARG A 180 16.57 -16.57 11.61
CA ARG A 180 15.57 -17.41 10.91
C ARG A 180 14.25 -16.65 10.78
N TYR A 181 13.75 -16.09 11.89
CA TYR A 181 12.53 -15.28 11.91
C TYR A 181 12.60 -14.07 10.96
N ASP A 182 13.71 -13.35 10.93
CA ASP A 182 13.95 -12.23 10.01
C ASP A 182 13.84 -12.67 8.54
N ASN A 183 14.42 -13.84 8.22
CA ASN A 183 14.41 -14.41 6.87
C ASN A 183 13.03 -14.91 6.46
N GLU A 184 12.21 -15.39 7.39
CA GLU A 184 10.82 -15.80 7.14
C GLU A 184 9.93 -14.57 6.95
N CYS A 185 10.00 -13.59 7.86
CA CYS A 185 9.31 -12.30 7.73
C CYS A 185 9.63 -11.58 6.42
N LEU A 186 10.91 -11.54 6.02
CA LEU A 186 11.35 -10.99 4.75
C LEU A 186 10.77 -11.78 3.57
N LYS A 187 10.84 -13.12 3.58
CA LYS A 187 10.29 -13.97 2.50
C LYS A 187 8.79 -13.79 2.35
N GLU A 188 8.02 -13.70 3.44
CA GLU A 188 6.57 -13.53 3.38
C GLU A 188 6.19 -12.18 2.74
N ASP A 189 6.76 -11.07 3.23
CA ASP A 189 6.48 -9.74 2.67
C ASP A 189 6.97 -9.65 1.21
N MET A 190 8.10 -10.28 0.87
CA MET A 190 8.64 -10.36 -0.49
C MET A 190 7.86 -11.32 -1.40
N SER A 191 7.14 -12.31 -0.86
CA SER A 191 6.23 -13.16 -1.63
C SER A 191 4.93 -12.41 -1.92
N GLU A 192 4.36 -11.72 -0.92
CA GLU A 192 3.24 -10.79 -1.15
C GLU A 192 3.63 -9.72 -2.19
N MET A 193 4.90 -9.27 -2.20
CA MET A 193 5.43 -8.44 -3.28
C MET A 193 5.34 -9.12 -4.65
N ASN A 194 6.03 -10.24 -4.84
CA ASN A 194 6.20 -10.80 -6.17
C ASN A 194 4.89 -11.38 -6.75
N ASN A 195 4.02 -11.96 -5.92
CA ASN A 195 2.74 -12.52 -6.37
C ASN A 195 1.81 -11.41 -6.91
N PHE A 196 1.66 -10.28 -6.21
CA PHE A 196 0.81 -9.17 -6.68
C PHE A 196 1.25 -8.61 -8.05
N MET A 197 2.56 -8.55 -8.32
CA MET A 197 3.08 -8.16 -9.64
C MET A 197 2.87 -9.23 -10.72
N HIS A 198 2.80 -10.51 -10.35
CA HIS A 198 2.36 -11.56 -11.26
C HIS A 198 0.85 -11.42 -11.56
N ASN A 199 0.04 -11.13 -10.54
CA ASN A 199 -1.41 -10.94 -10.66
C ASN A 199 -1.78 -9.79 -11.59
N ILE A 200 -1.20 -8.61 -11.45
CA ILE A 200 -1.48 -7.49 -12.37
C ILE A 200 -1.09 -7.86 -13.81
N LYS A 201 0.06 -8.52 -14.02
CA LYS A 201 0.47 -9.00 -15.35
C LYS A 201 -0.45 -10.06 -15.96
N ASN A 202 -1.21 -10.78 -15.13
CA ASN A 202 -2.19 -11.77 -15.60
C ASN A 202 -3.60 -11.14 -15.83
N VAL A 203 -3.86 -9.93 -15.33
CA VAL A 203 -5.15 -9.20 -15.49
C VAL A 203 -5.19 -8.34 -16.76
N THR A 204 -4.03 -8.01 -17.33
CA THR A 204 -3.90 -7.27 -18.60
C THR A 204 -2.81 -7.89 -19.48
N GLU A 205 -3.12 -8.25 -20.73
CA GLU A 205 -2.16 -8.78 -21.73
C GLU A 205 -1.11 -7.75 -22.22
N GLN A 206 -0.92 -6.63 -21.50
CA GLN A 206 -0.28 -5.40 -21.98
C GLN A 206 1.00 -5.05 -21.19
N SER A 207 1.84 -4.18 -21.77
CA SER A 207 3.12 -3.81 -21.17
C SER A 207 2.96 -2.82 -20.00
N ALA A 208 4.01 -2.72 -19.17
CA ALA A 208 4.04 -1.80 -18.04
C ALA A 208 3.82 -0.33 -18.45
N ASP A 209 4.22 0.06 -19.67
CA ASP A 209 4.05 1.41 -20.20
C ASP A 209 2.57 1.80 -20.33
N GLN A 210 1.67 0.84 -20.62
CA GLN A 210 0.23 1.08 -20.76
C GLN A 210 -0.49 1.13 -19.38
N ILE A 211 0.15 0.61 -18.34
CA ILE A 211 -0.31 0.74 -16.95
C ILE A 211 -0.05 2.18 -16.46
N ASP A 212 1.05 2.82 -16.86
CA ASP A 212 1.29 4.24 -16.63
C ASP A 212 0.29 5.14 -17.39
N ASP A 213 -0.12 4.78 -18.62
CA ASP A 213 -1.22 5.46 -19.32
C ASP A 213 -2.53 5.38 -18.50
N ILE A 214 -2.85 4.22 -17.91
CA ILE A 214 -4.03 4.05 -17.04
C ILE A 214 -3.91 4.92 -15.78
N LEU A 215 -2.73 5.00 -15.14
CA LEU A 215 -2.51 5.87 -13.98
C LEU A 215 -2.67 7.36 -14.32
N GLU A 216 -2.14 7.82 -15.44
CA GLU A 216 -2.28 9.21 -15.90
C GLU A 216 -3.73 9.52 -16.28
N ILE A 217 -4.48 8.54 -16.81
CA ILE A 217 -5.93 8.66 -17.06
C ILE A 217 -6.74 8.69 -15.76
N VAL A 218 -6.41 7.87 -14.74
CA VAL A 218 -7.04 7.92 -13.41
C VAL A 218 -6.79 9.28 -12.75
N ARG A 219 -5.59 9.83 -12.91
CA ARG A 219 -5.22 11.18 -12.50
C ARG A 219 -6.04 12.25 -13.24
N GLN A 220 -6.22 12.14 -14.55
CA GLN A 220 -7.11 13.03 -15.32
C GLN A 220 -8.59 12.91 -14.92
N LEU A 221 -9.06 11.70 -14.58
CA LEU A 221 -10.42 11.49 -14.08
C LEU A 221 -10.62 12.15 -12.71
N ARG A 222 -9.64 12.09 -11.80
CA ARG A 222 -9.64 12.85 -10.53
C ARG A 222 -9.75 14.35 -10.79
N ASP A 223 -8.83 14.90 -11.59
CA ASP A 223 -8.78 16.33 -11.92
C ASP A 223 -10.11 16.81 -12.57
N CYS A 224 -10.82 15.94 -13.32
CA CYS A 224 -12.15 16.22 -13.87
C CYS A 224 -13.30 16.13 -12.85
N ILE A 225 -13.27 15.14 -11.95
CA ILE A 225 -14.30 14.98 -10.90
C ILE A 225 -14.22 16.12 -9.89
N GLU A 226 -13.01 16.51 -9.47
CA GLU A 226 -12.78 17.62 -8.52
C GLU A 226 -13.13 18.99 -9.12
N SER A 227 -12.85 19.21 -10.41
CA SER A 227 -13.11 20.53 -11.05
C SER A 227 -14.57 20.76 -11.49
N GLY A 228 -15.48 19.80 -11.24
CA GLY A 228 -16.93 19.94 -11.45
C GLY A 228 -17.40 20.04 -12.92
N LYS A 229 -16.46 20.14 -13.87
CA LYS A 229 -16.70 20.18 -15.31
C LYS A 229 -17.16 18.81 -15.79
N GLY A 230 -18.28 18.78 -16.54
CA GLY A 230 -18.85 17.53 -17.05
C GLY A 230 -17.85 16.73 -17.89
N ILE A 231 -17.84 15.41 -17.69
CA ILE A 231 -16.84 14.52 -18.28
C ILE A 231 -17.11 14.41 -19.78
N ASN A 232 -16.34 15.14 -20.59
CA ASN A 232 -16.44 15.14 -22.06
C ASN A 232 -15.68 13.95 -22.69
N VAL A 233 -15.66 12.80 -21.99
CA VAL A 233 -15.31 11.51 -22.61
C VAL A 233 -16.46 11.15 -23.53
N LYS A 234 -16.24 11.28 -24.83
CA LYS A 234 -17.13 10.67 -25.83
C LYS A 234 -16.86 9.16 -25.80
N PRO A 235 -17.82 8.32 -25.35
CA PRO A 235 -17.65 6.88 -25.48
C PRO A 235 -17.54 6.51 -26.97
N ASN A 236 -16.92 5.37 -27.26
CA ASN A 236 -16.83 4.87 -28.63
C ASN A 236 -18.24 4.75 -29.25
N GLN A 237 -18.42 5.19 -30.49
CA GLN A 237 -19.71 5.18 -31.17
C GLN A 237 -19.67 4.16 -32.31
N ILE A 238 -20.55 3.16 -32.24
CA ILE A 238 -20.64 2.04 -33.17
C ILE A 238 -21.75 2.30 -34.20
N ASP A 239 -21.47 2.11 -35.49
CA ASP A 239 -22.47 2.17 -36.57
C ASP A 239 -23.44 0.98 -36.44
N GLU A 240 -24.74 1.23 -36.54
CA GLU A 240 -25.81 0.23 -36.51
C GLU A 240 -25.56 -0.90 -37.52
N LYS A 241 -24.93 -0.61 -38.67
CA LYS A 241 -24.60 -1.57 -39.73
C LYS A 241 -23.58 -2.64 -39.32
N ASP A 242 -22.72 -2.34 -38.34
CA ASP A 242 -21.73 -3.31 -37.82
C ASP A 242 -22.37 -4.30 -36.84
N VAL A 243 -23.61 -4.07 -36.41
CA VAL A 243 -24.34 -4.80 -35.37
C VAL A 243 -25.50 -5.58 -36.00
N LYS A 244 -25.33 -6.89 -36.15
CA LYS A 244 -26.26 -7.78 -36.88
C LYS A 244 -26.92 -8.79 -35.94
N ASP A 245 -28.07 -9.32 -36.33
CA ASP A 245 -28.68 -10.47 -35.65
C ASP A 245 -27.84 -11.75 -35.83
N PRO A 246 -27.88 -12.69 -34.87
CA PRO A 246 -27.19 -13.97 -35.00
C PRO A 246 -27.78 -14.81 -36.14
N LEU A 247 -26.94 -15.68 -36.74
CA LEU A 247 -27.31 -16.53 -37.89
C LEU A 247 -28.47 -17.49 -37.60
N VAL A 248 -28.68 -17.83 -36.33
CA VAL A 248 -29.85 -18.55 -35.82
C VAL A 248 -30.31 -17.76 -34.59
N THR A 249 -31.61 -17.43 -34.54
CA THR A 249 -32.22 -16.75 -33.40
C THR A 249 -32.88 -17.77 -32.48
N ASP A 250 -32.64 -17.64 -31.18
CA ASP A 250 -33.16 -18.53 -30.15
C ASP A 250 -33.78 -17.77 -28.97
N HIS A 251 -34.62 -18.46 -28.20
CA HIS A 251 -35.23 -17.92 -26.99
C HIS A 251 -34.22 -17.50 -25.90
N THR A 252 -32.98 -18.02 -25.95
CA THR A 252 -31.87 -17.63 -25.06
C THR A 252 -31.18 -16.31 -25.44
N ASP A 253 -31.47 -15.73 -26.62
CA ASP A 253 -30.88 -14.47 -27.09
C ASP A 253 -31.44 -13.21 -26.38
N PHE A 254 -32.40 -13.38 -25.47
CA PHE A 254 -33.12 -12.30 -24.79
C PHE A 254 -33.02 -12.42 -23.26
N ARG A 255 -32.58 -11.37 -22.57
CA ARG A 255 -32.34 -11.35 -21.11
C ARG A 255 -32.96 -10.15 -20.37
N GLY A 256 -32.98 -10.27 -19.04
CA GLY A 256 -33.62 -9.33 -18.12
C GLY A 256 -35.14 -9.52 -18.03
N SER A 257 -35.76 -9.02 -16.97
CA SER A 257 -37.18 -9.28 -16.62
C SER A 257 -38.16 -8.96 -17.76
N ASN A 258 -37.87 -7.93 -18.55
CA ASN A 258 -38.68 -7.49 -19.70
C ASN A 258 -38.10 -7.93 -21.07
N LYS A 259 -37.17 -8.91 -21.11
CA LYS A 259 -36.47 -9.37 -22.33
C LYS A 259 -35.80 -8.25 -23.14
N HIS A 260 -35.37 -7.20 -22.46
CA HIS A 260 -34.89 -5.94 -23.05
C HIS A 260 -33.41 -5.97 -23.43
N ILE A 261 -32.62 -6.93 -22.94
CA ILE A 261 -31.23 -7.14 -23.34
C ILE A 261 -31.21 -8.15 -24.47
N ILE A 262 -30.62 -7.80 -25.62
CA ILE A 262 -30.68 -8.60 -26.85
C ILE A 262 -29.27 -9.01 -27.28
N ARG A 263 -29.03 -10.29 -27.58
CA ARG A 263 -27.79 -10.79 -28.19
C ARG A 263 -27.72 -10.39 -29.67
N LYS A 264 -26.58 -9.86 -30.09
CA LYS A 264 -26.26 -9.57 -31.50
C LYS A 264 -24.79 -9.93 -31.80
N GLN A 265 -24.40 -9.79 -33.07
CA GLN A 265 -23.02 -9.97 -33.53
C GLN A 265 -22.43 -8.65 -34.02
N TYR A 266 -21.32 -8.23 -33.43
CA TYR A 266 -20.50 -7.11 -33.88
C TYR A 266 -19.41 -7.58 -34.84
N LYS A 267 -19.22 -6.86 -35.95
CA LYS A 267 -18.23 -7.19 -37.02
C LYS A 267 -18.36 -8.61 -37.58
N SER A 268 -19.55 -9.21 -37.45
CA SER A 268 -19.89 -10.57 -37.90
C SER A 268 -19.17 -11.72 -37.18
N THR A 269 -18.49 -11.47 -36.04
CA THR A 269 -17.75 -12.51 -35.28
C THR A 269 -17.78 -12.34 -33.76
N ILE A 270 -17.99 -11.14 -33.24
CA ILE A 270 -17.94 -10.85 -31.78
C ILE A 270 -19.37 -10.89 -31.23
N GLU A 271 -19.63 -11.73 -30.24
CA GLU A 271 -20.94 -11.83 -29.59
C GLU A 271 -21.13 -10.71 -28.56
N ILE A 272 -22.20 -9.93 -28.70
CA ILE A 272 -22.46 -8.72 -27.90
C ILE A 272 -23.87 -8.73 -27.29
N ALA A 273 -23.98 -8.11 -26.12
CA ALA A 273 -25.25 -7.76 -25.49
C ALA A 273 -25.59 -6.30 -25.80
N CYS A 274 -26.76 -6.06 -26.39
CA CYS A 274 -27.35 -4.75 -26.57
C CYS A 274 -28.29 -4.44 -25.40
N LYS A 275 -27.91 -3.50 -24.52
CA LYS A 275 -28.73 -3.03 -23.38
C LYS A 275 -29.26 -1.61 -23.68
N PRO A 276 -30.58 -1.38 -23.76
CA PRO A 276 -31.17 -0.05 -23.90
C PRO A 276 -30.67 0.92 -22.83
N PHE A 277 -30.26 2.14 -23.25
CA PHE A 277 -29.60 3.11 -22.37
C PHE A 277 -30.00 4.55 -22.75
N LYS A 278 -30.94 5.13 -22.00
CA LYS A 278 -31.42 6.50 -22.25
C LYS A 278 -30.53 7.51 -21.52
N LEU A 279 -29.65 8.17 -22.27
CA LEU A 279 -28.81 9.26 -21.78
C LEU A 279 -29.63 10.56 -21.74
N ASN A 280 -30.01 11.00 -20.54
CA ASN A 280 -30.97 12.09 -20.32
C ASN A 280 -30.39 13.48 -20.62
N LYS A 281 -30.20 13.80 -21.89
CA LYS A 281 -29.61 15.06 -22.40
C LYS A 281 -30.47 16.30 -22.11
N GLU A 282 -31.77 16.15 -21.88
CA GLU A 282 -32.73 17.26 -21.85
C GLU A 282 -32.99 17.83 -20.45
N VAL A 283 -32.70 17.09 -19.37
CA VAL A 283 -33.01 17.50 -17.98
C VAL A 283 -31.93 18.42 -17.39
N GLN A 284 -31.33 19.28 -18.22
CA GLN A 284 -30.27 20.23 -17.80
C GLN A 284 -30.82 21.42 -17.00
N THR A 285 -32.14 21.64 -17.00
CA THR A 285 -32.78 22.79 -16.34
C THR A 285 -32.93 22.64 -14.82
N ASN A 286 -32.90 21.41 -14.29
CA ASN A 286 -33.20 21.13 -12.88
C ASN A 286 -31.98 20.48 -12.19
N ASN A 287 -31.69 20.88 -10.95
CA ASN A 287 -30.48 20.44 -10.20
C ASN A 287 -30.34 18.91 -10.11
N GLU A 288 -31.44 18.18 -9.86
CA GLU A 288 -31.44 16.72 -9.77
C GLU A 288 -31.16 16.05 -11.12
N GLY A 289 -31.66 16.63 -12.21
CA GLY A 289 -31.41 16.17 -13.57
C GLY A 289 -29.93 16.32 -13.97
N GLN A 290 -29.31 17.45 -13.63
CA GLN A 290 -27.87 17.64 -13.79
C GLN A 290 -27.05 16.62 -12.98
N GLY A 291 -27.47 16.30 -11.74
CA GLY A 291 -26.84 15.29 -10.90
C GLY A 291 -26.85 13.90 -11.54
N ASN A 292 -28.01 13.47 -12.05
CA ASN A 292 -28.16 12.18 -12.73
C ASN A 292 -27.40 12.11 -14.06
N TYR A 293 -27.40 13.19 -14.86
CA TYR A 293 -26.60 13.25 -16.09
C TYR A 293 -25.09 13.11 -15.82
N LYS A 294 -24.56 13.82 -14.80
CA LYS A 294 -23.16 13.66 -14.36
C LYS A 294 -22.86 12.25 -13.85
N LYS A 295 -23.81 11.60 -13.16
CA LYS A 295 -23.68 10.18 -12.74
C LYS A 295 -23.52 9.25 -13.95
N GLN A 296 -24.40 9.36 -14.95
CA GLN A 296 -24.36 8.57 -16.18
C GLN A 296 -23.06 8.79 -16.98
N GLN A 297 -22.56 10.03 -17.06
CA GLN A 297 -21.26 10.31 -17.70
C GLN A 297 -20.08 9.66 -16.96
N GLY A 298 -20.05 9.71 -15.63
CA GLY A 298 -19.01 9.07 -14.82
C GLY A 298 -18.96 7.56 -15.04
N GLN A 299 -20.13 6.90 -15.02
CA GLN A 299 -20.25 5.47 -15.31
C GLN A 299 -19.72 5.11 -16.70
N LEU A 300 -20.12 5.85 -17.75
CA LEU A 300 -19.65 5.60 -19.12
C LEU A 300 -18.14 5.79 -19.26
N ALA A 301 -17.56 6.80 -18.59
CA ALA A 301 -16.13 7.03 -18.61
C ALA A 301 -15.33 5.93 -17.90
N ILE A 302 -15.86 5.38 -16.80
CA ILE A 302 -15.32 4.20 -16.11
C ILE A 302 -15.38 2.98 -17.04
N LEU A 303 -16.56 2.67 -17.58
CA LEU A 303 -16.74 1.51 -18.48
C LEU A 303 -15.86 1.60 -19.74
N SER A 304 -15.66 2.79 -20.32
CA SER A 304 -14.76 3.02 -21.48
C SER A 304 -13.26 2.96 -21.14
N LYS A 305 -12.88 2.69 -19.88
CA LYS A 305 -11.48 2.52 -19.44
C LYS A 305 -11.20 1.19 -18.76
N LEU A 306 -12.22 0.55 -18.19
CA LEU A 306 -12.16 -0.83 -17.69
C LEU A 306 -12.38 -1.88 -18.78
N SER A 307 -12.64 -1.46 -20.03
CA SER A 307 -12.98 -2.32 -21.17
C SER A 307 -11.94 -3.39 -21.50
N ASP A 308 -10.68 -3.21 -21.11
CA ASP A 308 -9.56 -4.10 -21.49
C ASP A 308 -9.02 -4.93 -20.30
N CYS A 309 -9.74 -4.94 -19.18
CA CYS A 309 -9.45 -5.76 -18.01
C CYS A 309 -10.16 -7.12 -18.11
N THR A 310 -9.42 -8.24 -17.97
CA THR A 310 -9.95 -9.60 -18.25
C THR A 310 -11.23 -9.94 -17.48
N ASN A 311 -11.28 -9.64 -16.18
CA ASN A 311 -12.37 -10.03 -15.26
C ASN A 311 -13.43 -8.94 -15.04
N ILE A 312 -13.50 -7.94 -15.92
CA ILE A 312 -14.54 -6.90 -15.93
C ILE A 312 -15.33 -7.03 -17.24
N LEU A 313 -16.65 -6.82 -17.19
CA LEU A 313 -17.50 -6.98 -18.37
C LEU A 313 -17.15 -5.94 -19.45
N LYS A 314 -16.65 -6.39 -20.61
CA LYS A 314 -16.13 -5.47 -21.64
C LYS A 314 -17.23 -4.60 -22.24
N PHE A 315 -17.02 -3.28 -22.19
CA PHE A 315 -17.85 -2.29 -22.87
C PHE A 315 -17.21 -1.88 -24.20
N TYR A 316 -17.95 -2.03 -25.31
CA TYR A 316 -17.45 -1.72 -26.66
C TYR A 316 -17.80 -0.31 -27.13
N GLY A 317 -18.90 0.27 -26.64
CA GLY A 317 -19.37 1.59 -27.05
C GLY A 317 -20.90 1.75 -27.01
N LEU A 318 -21.36 2.94 -27.40
CA LEU A 318 -22.77 3.23 -27.63
C LEU A 318 -23.11 3.06 -29.11
N THR A 319 -24.36 2.70 -29.39
CA THR A 319 -24.94 2.71 -30.75
C THR A 319 -26.37 3.23 -30.69
N LYS A 320 -27.00 3.34 -31.86
CA LYS A 320 -28.46 3.44 -31.97
C LYS A 320 -28.99 2.20 -32.65
N LEU A 321 -30.06 1.62 -32.09
CA LEU A 321 -30.76 0.47 -32.66
C LEU A 321 -32.23 0.83 -32.80
N ASN A 322 -32.76 0.80 -34.03
CA ASN A 322 -34.13 1.20 -34.35
C ASN A 322 -34.51 2.61 -33.83
N GLY A 323 -33.51 3.49 -33.66
CA GLY A 323 -33.68 4.86 -33.15
C GLY A 323 -33.44 5.06 -31.64
N GLU A 324 -33.44 4.01 -30.82
CA GLU A 324 -33.13 4.11 -29.38
C GLU A 324 -31.61 4.07 -29.11
N ASP A 325 -31.12 4.87 -28.15
CA ASP A 325 -29.73 4.82 -27.67
C ASP A 325 -29.49 3.50 -26.89
N CYS A 326 -28.44 2.74 -27.27
CA CYS A 326 -28.12 1.42 -26.73
C CYS A 326 -26.64 1.29 -26.33
N MET A 327 -26.38 0.60 -25.23
CA MET A 327 -25.06 0.23 -24.71
C MET A 327 -24.65 -1.15 -25.23
N ILE A 328 -23.45 -1.26 -25.81
CA ILE A 328 -22.89 -2.51 -26.35
C ILE A 328 -21.87 -3.11 -25.38
N LEU A 329 -22.20 -4.27 -24.83
CA LEU A 329 -21.42 -5.01 -23.84
C LEU A 329 -21.02 -6.40 -24.38
N GLU A 330 -20.08 -7.06 -23.72
CA GLU A 330 -19.76 -8.49 -23.89
C GLU A 330 -20.99 -9.38 -23.59
N TRP A 331 -21.25 -10.38 -24.43
CA TRP A 331 -22.32 -11.35 -24.19
C TRP A 331 -21.89 -12.41 -23.17
N ALA A 332 -22.61 -12.48 -22.05
CA ALA A 332 -22.43 -13.49 -21.00
C ALA A 332 -23.39 -14.67 -21.22
N HIS A 333 -22.84 -15.82 -21.61
CA HIS A 333 -23.61 -16.98 -22.06
C HIS A 333 -24.49 -17.61 -20.98
N TYR A 334 -24.13 -17.54 -19.70
CA TYR A 334 -24.95 -18.09 -18.61
C TYR A 334 -25.86 -17.04 -17.95
N GLY A 335 -25.40 -15.79 -17.83
CA GLY A 335 -26.13 -14.70 -17.18
C GLY A 335 -25.31 -14.11 -16.04
N ASN A 336 -25.98 -13.62 -14.99
CA ASN A 336 -25.33 -13.34 -13.72
C ASN A 336 -25.21 -14.62 -12.86
N LEU A 337 -24.32 -14.57 -11.86
CA LEU A 337 -23.96 -15.71 -11.02
C LEU A 337 -25.12 -16.18 -10.11
N LYS A 338 -26.04 -15.27 -9.74
CA LYS A 338 -27.30 -15.59 -9.04
C LYS A 338 -28.28 -16.35 -9.93
N GLU A 339 -28.52 -15.89 -11.15
CA GLU A 339 -29.28 -16.62 -12.18
C GLU A 339 -28.74 -18.04 -12.43
N VAL A 340 -27.45 -18.30 -12.16
CA VAL A 340 -26.84 -19.62 -12.30
C VAL A 340 -27.09 -20.49 -11.06
N TYR A 341 -26.78 -20.02 -9.85
CA TYR A 341 -26.97 -20.83 -8.64
C TYR A 341 -28.46 -21.13 -8.34
N GLU A 342 -29.38 -20.24 -8.76
CA GLU A 342 -30.82 -20.50 -8.71
C GLU A 342 -31.29 -21.67 -9.62
N LYS A 343 -30.43 -22.17 -10.52
CA LYS A 343 -30.76 -23.21 -11.52
C LYS A 343 -29.84 -24.44 -11.49
N PHE A 344 -28.60 -24.29 -11.05
CA PHE A 344 -27.54 -25.32 -11.11
C PHE A 344 -26.62 -25.21 -9.89
N ASP A 345 -26.17 -26.34 -9.35
CA ASP A 345 -25.13 -26.34 -8.32
C ASP A 345 -23.76 -26.03 -8.96
N ILE A 346 -22.95 -25.19 -8.32
CA ILE A 346 -21.63 -24.79 -8.84
C ILE A 346 -20.53 -25.66 -8.18
N PRO A 347 -19.71 -26.40 -8.93
CA PRO A 347 -18.62 -27.21 -8.37
C PRO A 347 -17.65 -26.38 -7.51
N TRP A 348 -17.16 -26.93 -6.39
CA TRP A 348 -16.24 -26.25 -5.47
C TRP A 348 -14.97 -25.70 -6.16
N MET A 349 -14.37 -26.47 -7.07
CA MET A 349 -13.25 -26.00 -7.91
C MET A 349 -13.60 -24.78 -8.76
N ARG A 350 -14.85 -24.66 -9.24
CA ARG A 350 -15.34 -23.51 -9.98
C ARG A 350 -15.61 -22.31 -9.06
N LYS A 351 -16.14 -22.54 -7.86
CA LYS A 351 -16.29 -21.50 -6.82
C LYS A 351 -14.94 -20.87 -6.48
N LEU A 352 -13.89 -21.68 -6.30
CA LEU A 352 -12.52 -21.20 -6.08
C LEU A 352 -12.00 -20.35 -7.25
N HIS A 353 -12.15 -20.80 -8.49
CA HIS A 353 -11.77 -20.00 -9.66
C HIS A 353 -12.51 -18.65 -9.73
N ILE A 354 -13.83 -18.65 -9.52
CA ILE A 354 -14.64 -17.43 -9.52
C ILE A 354 -14.19 -16.47 -8.40
N ALA A 355 -13.91 -16.98 -7.20
CA ALA A 355 -13.41 -16.19 -6.08
C ALA A 355 -12.05 -15.52 -6.39
N ILE A 356 -11.10 -16.26 -6.96
CA ILE A 356 -9.76 -15.76 -7.32
C ILE A 356 -9.85 -14.67 -8.40
N ASP A 357 -10.64 -14.89 -9.44
CA ASP A 357 -10.77 -13.94 -10.55
C ASP A 357 -11.57 -12.67 -10.16
N LEU A 358 -12.49 -12.78 -9.20
CA LEU A 358 -13.11 -11.60 -8.59
C LEU A 358 -12.16 -10.85 -7.65
N CYS A 359 -11.29 -11.54 -6.90
CA CYS A 359 -10.20 -10.88 -6.17
C CYS A 359 -9.29 -10.10 -7.14
N ARG A 360 -8.95 -10.68 -8.31
CA ARG A 360 -8.17 -10.02 -9.37
C ARG A 360 -8.88 -8.75 -9.90
N ALA A 361 -10.19 -8.82 -10.15
CA ALA A 361 -10.99 -7.65 -10.56
C ALA A 361 -10.99 -6.54 -9.50
N ILE A 362 -11.22 -6.87 -8.22
CA ILE A 362 -11.29 -5.88 -7.12
C ILE A 362 -9.89 -5.31 -6.83
N ALA A 363 -8.82 -6.12 -6.93
CA ALA A 363 -7.44 -5.64 -6.77
C ALA A 363 -7.05 -4.65 -7.87
N PHE A 364 -7.52 -4.86 -9.10
CA PHE A 364 -7.39 -3.88 -10.17
C PHE A 364 -8.18 -2.59 -9.86
N LEU A 365 -9.42 -2.70 -9.34
CA LEU A 365 -10.24 -1.53 -9.00
C LEU A 365 -9.61 -0.67 -7.89
N ASP A 366 -9.14 -1.25 -6.78
CA ASP A 366 -8.39 -0.49 -5.77
C ASP A 366 -7.12 0.10 -6.39
N TYR A 367 -6.40 -0.62 -7.25
CA TYR A 367 -5.21 -0.09 -7.91
C TYR A 367 -5.51 1.18 -8.72
N VAL A 368 -6.57 1.19 -9.53
CA VAL A 368 -7.05 2.40 -10.24
C VAL A 368 -7.85 3.37 -9.34
N LYS A 369 -7.89 3.09 -8.03
CA LYS A 369 -8.54 3.89 -6.97
C LYS A 369 -10.03 4.16 -7.23
N ILE A 370 -10.69 3.19 -7.86
CA ILE A 370 -12.15 3.08 -8.01
C ILE A 370 -12.67 2.06 -7.00
N LEU A 371 -13.80 2.36 -6.37
CA LEU A 371 -14.57 1.44 -5.54
C LEU A 371 -15.86 1.10 -6.29
N HIS A 372 -16.24 -0.18 -6.32
CA HIS A 372 -17.44 -0.69 -6.97
C HIS A 372 -18.72 -0.35 -6.19
N HIS A 373 -18.66 -0.40 -4.85
CA HIS A 373 -19.74 -0.06 -3.91
C HIS A 373 -20.98 -0.98 -3.90
N ASP A 374 -21.15 -1.86 -4.90
CA ASP A 374 -22.22 -2.87 -4.95
C ASP A 374 -21.65 -4.23 -5.41
N LEU A 375 -21.11 -5.02 -4.47
CA LEU A 375 -20.46 -6.32 -4.73
C LEU A 375 -21.36 -7.47 -4.24
N ARG A 376 -22.08 -8.10 -5.17
CA ARG A 376 -22.98 -9.25 -4.96
C ARG A 376 -23.01 -10.14 -6.21
N CYS A 377 -23.43 -11.41 -6.11
CA CYS A 377 -23.39 -12.33 -7.26
C CYS A 377 -24.30 -11.90 -8.43
N GLU A 378 -25.37 -11.14 -8.17
CA GLU A 378 -26.21 -10.53 -9.21
C GLU A 378 -25.41 -9.57 -10.14
N ASN A 379 -24.30 -9.01 -9.65
CA ASN A 379 -23.41 -8.10 -10.39
C ASN A 379 -22.18 -8.81 -11.00
N VAL A 380 -22.14 -10.15 -11.00
CA VAL A 380 -21.07 -10.94 -11.62
C VAL A 380 -21.64 -11.73 -12.79
N MET A 381 -21.23 -11.42 -14.01
CA MET A 381 -21.65 -12.14 -15.21
C MET A 381 -20.72 -13.32 -15.51
N LEU A 382 -21.21 -14.37 -16.18
CA LEU A 382 -20.43 -15.56 -16.56
C LEU A 382 -20.40 -15.78 -18.09
N THR A 383 -19.19 -15.88 -18.64
CA THR A 383 -18.94 -16.24 -20.06
C THR A 383 -19.21 -17.72 -20.32
N LYS A 384 -19.23 -18.15 -21.59
CA LYS A 384 -19.27 -19.58 -22.01
C LYS A 384 -18.26 -20.50 -21.32
N ASN A 385 -17.13 -19.97 -20.83
CA ASN A 385 -16.07 -20.72 -20.17
C ASN A 385 -16.24 -20.77 -18.63
N LEU A 386 -17.33 -20.17 -18.11
CA LEU A 386 -17.56 -19.87 -16.69
C LEU A 386 -16.48 -18.96 -16.08
N GLU A 387 -15.99 -17.99 -16.85
CA GLU A 387 -15.12 -16.90 -16.37
C GLU A 387 -16.00 -15.78 -15.79
N PRO A 388 -15.69 -15.23 -14.60
CA PRO A 388 -16.45 -14.14 -14.01
C PRO A 388 -16.07 -12.78 -14.61
N LYS A 389 -17.10 -11.95 -14.79
CA LYS A 389 -17.03 -10.60 -15.35
C LYS A 389 -17.81 -9.65 -14.45
N LEU A 390 -17.10 -8.86 -13.63
CA LEU A 390 -17.73 -7.87 -12.75
C LEU A 390 -18.44 -6.78 -13.57
N THR A 391 -19.66 -6.42 -13.18
CA THR A 391 -20.50 -5.44 -13.86
C THR A 391 -21.34 -4.63 -12.87
N ASN A 392 -22.20 -3.73 -13.38
CA ASN A 392 -23.07 -2.84 -12.60
C ASN A 392 -22.30 -1.75 -11.79
N PHE A 393 -21.45 -1.00 -12.50
CA PHE A 393 -20.73 0.18 -12.00
C PHE A 393 -21.66 1.39 -11.71
N ASP A 394 -22.95 1.19 -11.49
CA ASP A 394 -23.94 2.23 -11.20
C ASP A 394 -23.66 2.95 -9.86
N TYR A 395 -23.02 2.30 -8.89
CA TYR A 395 -22.64 2.90 -7.61
C TYR A 395 -21.14 3.23 -7.51
N ALA A 396 -20.38 2.94 -8.57
CA ALA A 396 -18.94 3.05 -8.58
C ALA A 396 -18.46 4.50 -8.47
N ARG A 397 -17.34 4.69 -7.77
CA ARG A 397 -16.82 6.01 -7.37
C ARG A 397 -15.32 5.97 -7.13
N THR A 398 -14.62 7.08 -7.32
CA THR A 398 -13.21 7.17 -6.91
C THR A 398 -13.09 7.22 -5.38
N THR A 399 -11.97 6.74 -4.83
CA THR A 399 -11.72 6.70 -3.37
C THR A 399 -11.75 8.07 -2.68
N ASP A 400 -11.54 9.14 -3.43
CA ASP A 400 -11.56 10.54 -3.01
C ASP A 400 -12.98 11.17 -3.02
N ALA A 401 -13.94 10.59 -3.76
CA ALA A 401 -15.27 11.17 -3.96
C ALA A 401 -16.18 11.19 -2.70
N GLU A 402 -17.05 12.20 -2.63
CA GLU A 402 -18.03 12.38 -1.56
C GLU A 402 -18.95 11.17 -1.34
N SER A 403 -19.30 10.95 -0.08
CA SER A 403 -20.04 9.78 0.39
C SER A 403 -21.53 9.96 0.19
N LYS A 404 -22.06 9.38 -0.90
CA LYS A 404 -23.49 9.40 -1.19
C LYS A 404 -24.27 8.48 -0.23
N LYS A 405 -25.54 8.82 0.00
CA LYS A 405 -26.52 7.91 0.62
C LYS A 405 -26.78 6.74 -0.32
N ILE A 406 -27.02 5.56 0.25
CA ILE A 406 -27.37 4.36 -0.48
C ILE A 406 -28.89 4.42 -0.72
N PRO A 407 -29.40 4.36 -1.98
CA PRO A 407 -30.83 4.51 -2.25
C PRO A 407 -31.63 3.21 -2.11
N ASP A 408 -30.94 2.08 -2.03
CA ASP A 408 -31.49 0.74 -2.25
C ASP A 408 -31.54 -0.07 -0.95
N LEU A 409 -32.65 -0.76 -0.73
CA LEU A 409 -32.91 -1.61 0.43
C LEU A 409 -32.29 -3.01 0.29
N GLU A 410 -32.11 -3.52 -0.93
CA GLU A 410 -31.57 -4.87 -1.13
C GLU A 410 -30.07 -4.93 -0.83
N ILE A 411 -29.31 -3.89 -1.20
CA ILE A 411 -27.84 -3.85 -1.05
C ILE A 411 -27.42 -4.04 0.42
N VAL A 412 -28.29 -3.71 1.39
CA VAL A 412 -28.04 -3.79 2.84
C VAL A 412 -27.52 -5.17 3.28
N HIS A 413 -27.94 -6.26 2.65
CA HIS A 413 -27.48 -7.62 3.01
C HIS A 413 -25.96 -7.83 2.79
N TRP A 414 -25.32 -7.03 1.92
CA TRP A 414 -23.88 -7.08 1.64
C TRP A 414 -23.09 -5.92 2.30
N LEU A 415 -23.74 -4.97 3.01
CA LEU A 415 -23.07 -3.76 3.51
C LEU A 415 -22.24 -3.96 4.80
N ALA A 416 -21.11 -3.27 4.85
CA ALA A 416 -20.23 -3.23 6.03
C ALA A 416 -20.88 -2.51 7.24
N PRO A 417 -20.69 -3.01 8.48
CA PRO A 417 -21.38 -2.51 9.68
C PRO A 417 -21.18 -1.01 9.91
N GLU A 418 -19.99 -0.46 9.65
CA GLU A 418 -19.72 0.97 9.82
C GLU A 418 -20.54 1.86 8.85
N LYS A 419 -20.91 1.34 7.68
CA LYS A 419 -21.72 2.06 6.69
C LYS A 419 -23.21 1.98 7.00
N ILE A 420 -23.69 0.86 7.53
CA ILE A 420 -25.07 0.72 8.03
C ILE A 420 -25.25 1.50 9.34
N ALA A 421 -24.23 1.58 10.20
CA ALA A 421 -24.25 2.35 11.44
C ALA A 421 -24.28 3.87 11.19
N ASN A 422 -23.61 4.34 10.14
CA ASN A 422 -23.59 5.75 9.78
C ASN A 422 -23.66 5.94 8.25
N ASN A 423 -24.82 6.37 7.77
CA ASN A 423 -25.05 6.63 6.34
C ASN A 423 -24.08 7.66 5.73
N ASN A 424 -23.54 8.59 6.53
CA ASN A 424 -22.55 9.57 6.09
C ASN A 424 -21.10 9.02 6.11
N PHE A 425 -20.89 7.80 6.61
CA PHE A 425 -19.57 7.17 6.65
C PHE A 425 -18.96 7.03 5.25
N ARG A 426 -17.64 7.26 5.18
CA ARG A 426 -16.87 7.20 3.93
C ARG A 426 -16.57 5.76 3.57
N TYR A 427 -17.40 5.23 2.68
CA TYR A 427 -17.20 3.90 2.08
C TYR A 427 -15.83 3.83 1.40
N ASP A 428 -15.02 2.83 1.77
CA ASP A 428 -13.64 2.63 1.33
C ASP A 428 -13.34 1.15 1.03
N ILE A 429 -12.08 0.82 0.73
CA ILE A 429 -11.63 -0.54 0.40
C ILE A 429 -11.92 -1.56 1.51
N THR A 430 -11.99 -1.17 2.79
CA THR A 430 -12.34 -2.10 3.88
C THR A 430 -13.84 -2.39 3.93
N CYS A 431 -14.68 -1.50 3.38
CA CYS A 431 -16.08 -1.77 3.13
C CYS A 431 -16.25 -2.72 1.92
N GLU A 432 -15.42 -2.59 0.87
CA GLU A 432 -15.43 -3.52 -0.26
C GLU A 432 -15.01 -4.93 0.13
N ILE A 433 -13.98 -5.07 0.96
CA ILE A 433 -13.53 -6.37 1.47
C ILE A 433 -14.66 -7.05 2.26
N PHE A 434 -15.45 -6.30 3.04
CA PHE A 434 -16.62 -6.84 3.71
C PHE A 434 -17.70 -7.29 2.71
N SER A 435 -18.08 -6.44 1.75
CA SER A 435 -19.09 -6.77 0.73
C SER A 435 -18.67 -7.97 -0.11
N PHE A 436 -17.38 -8.08 -0.43
CA PHE A 436 -16.81 -9.23 -1.11
C PHE A 436 -16.80 -10.48 -0.23
N GLY A 437 -16.59 -10.37 1.09
CA GLY A 437 -16.81 -11.47 2.03
C GLY A 437 -18.26 -11.99 2.01
N MET A 438 -19.24 -11.08 1.93
CA MET A 438 -20.65 -11.45 1.77
C MET A 438 -20.94 -12.09 0.40
N LEU A 439 -20.29 -11.63 -0.69
CA LEU A 439 -20.35 -12.25 -2.02
C LEU A 439 -19.74 -13.67 -2.00
N LEU A 440 -18.58 -13.86 -1.35
CA LEU A 440 -17.98 -15.18 -1.18
C LEU A 440 -18.89 -16.13 -0.39
N TRP A 441 -19.61 -15.64 0.62
CA TRP A 441 -20.63 -16.43 1.32
C TRP A 441 -21.81 -16.79 0.41
N GLU A 442 -22.34 -15.83 -0.36
CA GLU A 442 -23.42 -16.03 -1.32
C GLU A 442 -23.06 -17.09 -2.39
N LEU A 443 -21.85 -17.01 -2.94
CA LEU A 443 -21.29 -18.01 -3.86
C LEU A 443 -21.04 -19.38 -3.19
N THR A 444 -20.66 -19.38 -1.92
CA THR A 444 -20.37 -20.62 -1.17
C THR A 444 -21.65 -21.40 -0.90
N PHE A 445 -22.69 -20.74 -0.38
CA PHE A 445 -23.93 -21.37 0.08
C PHE A 445 -25.09 -21.32 -0.92
N GLU A 446 -24.90 -20.65 -2.07
CA GLU A 446 -25.86 -20.56 -3.19
C GLU A 446 -27.24 -19.99 -2.76
N LYS A 447 -27.18 -19.03 -1.84
CA LYS A 447 -28.32 -18.39 -1.17
C LYS A 447 -28.01 -16.91 -0.94
N ILE A 448 -29.05 -16.08 -0.99
CA ILE A 448 -28.96 -14.66 -0.64
C ILE A 448 -28.65 -14.54 0.87
N PRO A 449 -27.70 -13.70 1.32
CA PRO A 449 -27.43 -13.52 2.74
C PRO A 449 -28.67 -13.02 3.50
N TYR A 450 -28.97 -13.62 4.67
CA TYR A 450 -30.12 -13.28 5.51
C TYR A 450 -31.49 -13.42 4.81
N GLN A 451 -31.61 -14.29 3.80
CA GLN A 451 -32.82 -14.45 2.98
C GLN A 451 -34.11 -14.56 3.82
N GLY A 452 -35.10 -13.71 3.54
CA GLY A 452 -36.38 -13.67 4.24
C GLY A 452 -36.37 -12.94 5.59
N TRP A 453 -35.32 -12.17 5.90
CA TRP A 453 -35.29 -11.25 7.05
C TRP A 453 -35.68 -9.83 6.62
N GLU A 454 -36.37 -9.11 7.51
CA GLU A 454 -36.62 -7.66 7.35
C GLU A 454 -35.32 -6.87 7.42
N VAL A 455 -35.22 -5.76 6.68
CA VAL A 455 -33.97 -5.00 6.52
C VAL A 455 -33.46 -4.48 7.86
N GLU A 456 -34.35 -3.95 8.70
CA GLU A 456 -34.08 -3.45 10.05
C GLU A 456 -33.53 -4.54 10.97
N LYS A 457 -34.00 -5.79 10.80
CA LYS A 457 -33.52 -6.97 11.53
C LYS A 457 -32.12 -7.38 11.07
N VAL A 458 -31.82 -7.29 9.77
CA VAL A 458 -30.47 -7.50 9.23
C VAL A 458 -29.52 -6.41 9.74
N GLU A 459 -29.93 -5.12 9.68
CA GLU A 459 -29.13 -4.03 10.21
C GLU A 459 -28.79 -4.25 11.69
N ALA A 460 -29.79 -4.52 12.53
CA ALA A 460 -29.58 -4.73 13.96
C ALA A 460 -28.70 -5.95 14.26
N HIS A 461 -28.79 -7.00 13.46
CA HIS A 461 -27.95 -8.20 13.58
C HIS A 461 -26.47 -7.90 13.24
N VAL A 462 -26.22 -7.25 12.10
CA VAL A 462 -24.88 -6.91 11.63
C VAL A 462 -24.22 -5.86 12.53
N LYS A 463 -24.98 -4.85 13.00
CA LYS A 463 -24.56 -3.83 13.98
C LYS A 463 -24.20 -4.44 15.35
N ALA A 464 -24.80 -5.57 15.71
CA ALA A 464 -24.47 -6.31 16.93
C ALA A 464 -23.25 -7.25 16.80
N GLY A 465 -22.41 -7.08 15.75
CA GLY A 465 -21.22 -7.90 15.49
C GLY A 465 -21.53 -9.32 15.00
N LYS A 466 -22.80 -9.66 14.77
CA LYS A 466 -23.22 -11.00 14.32
C LYS A 466 -23.18 -11.08 12.79
N ARG A 467 -23.09 -12.30 12.27
CA ARG A 467 -22.91 -12.63 10.85
C ARG A 467 -23.72 -13.87 10.50
N GLU A 468 -23.86 -14.13 9.21
CA GLU A 468 -24.38 -15.40 8.71
C GLU A 468 -23.62 -16.62 9.24
N ARG A 469 -24.30 -17.77 9.24
CA ARG A 469 -23.70 -19.02 9.70
C ARG A 469 -22.78 -19.59 8.62
N ILE A 470 -21.65 -20.17 9.07
CA ILE A 470 -20.82 -21.05 8.25
C ILE A 470 -20.78 -22.40 8.95
N THR A 471 -21.41 -23.38 8.32
CA THR A 471 -21.24 -24.81 8.58
C THR A 471 -21.22 -25.50 7.24
N PHE A 472 -20.31 -26.44 7.02
CA PHE A 472 -20.17 -27.13 5.74
C PHE A 472 -20.77 -28.54 5.82
N GLY A 473 -21.39 -28.99 4.73
CA GLY A 473 -21.76 -30.39 4.58
C GLY A 473 -20.55 -31.29 4.33
N PRO A 474 -20.63 -32.58 4.71
CA PRO A 474 -19.55 -33.53 4.47
C PRO A 474 -19.31 -33.72 2.97
N VAL A 475 -18.04 -33.89 2.59
CA VAL A 475 -17.61 -34.08 1.20
C VAL A 475 -16.72 -35.32 1.08
N ASP A 476 -16.92 -36.09 0.00
CA ASP A 476 -16.29 -37.40 -0.19
C ASP A 476 -14.80 -37.34 -0.60
N ASN A 477 -14.20 -36.14 -0.71
CA ASN A 477 -12.78 -36.01 -1.05
C ASN A 477 -12.08 -34.80 -0.41
N ASP A 478 -10.80 -35.00 -0.06
CA ASP A 478 -9.94 -34.03 0.63
C ASP A 478 -9.81 -32.70 -0.11
N ARG A 479 -9.90 -32.69 -1.45
CA ARG A 479 -9.75 -31.47 -2.26
C ARG A 479 -10.90 -30.50 -2.00
N GLU A 480 -12.12 -31.02 -1.92
CA GLU A 480 -13.32 -30.21 -1.62
C GLU A 480 -13.35 -29.77 -0.16
N SER A 481 -12.87 -30.61 0.77
CA SER A 481 -12.70 -30.25 2.19
C SER A 481 -11.74 -29.06 2.35
N ASP A 482 -10.58 -29.09 1.69
CA ASP A 482 -9.62 -27.97 1.72
C ASP A 482 -10.18 -26.69 1.07
N ILE A 483 -11.02 -26.81 0.03
CA ILE A 483 -11.74 -25.67 -0.57
C ILE A 483 -12.76 -25.07 0.40
N GLN A 484 -13.58 -25.91 1.04
CA GLN A 484 -14.54 -25.47 2.06
C GLN A 484 -13.83 -24.74 3.20
N ILE A 485 -12.78 -25.33 3.77
CA ILE A 485 -12.00 -24.73 4.87
C ILE A 485 -11.44 -23.37 4.46
N LYS A 486 -10.78 -23.26 3.29
CA LYS A 486 -10.16 -21.99 2.86
C LYS A 486 -11.17 -20.93 2.44
N LEU A 487 -12.32 -21.29 1.84
CA LEU A 487 -13.41 -20.34 1.63
C LEU A 487 -14.01 -19.87 2.97
N GLY A 488 -14.14 -20.77 3.95
CA GLY A 488 -14.52 -20.43 5.32
C GLY A 488 -13.55 -19.44 5.98
N GLU A 489 -12.24 -19.70 5.94
CA GLU A 489 -11.20 -18.78 6.42
C GLU A 489 -11.25 -17.41 5.72
N ALA A 490 -11.43 -17.41 4.39
CA ALA A 490 -11.53 -16.21 3.56
C ALA A 490 -12.75 -15.35 3.96
N ILE A 491 -13.95 -15.94 4.01
CA ILE A 491 -15.19 -15.25 4.42
C ILE A 491 -15.06 -14.74 5.86
N THR A 492 -14.68 -15.62 6.81
CA THR A 492 -14.58 -15.26 8.23
C THR A 492 -13.56 -14.17 8.51
N SER A 493 -12.54 -14.02 7.66
CA SER A 493 -11.51 -12.98 7.78
C SER A 493 -11.87 -11.69 7.03
N ALA A 494 -12.69 -11.78 5.97
CA ALA A 494 -13.19 -10.63 5.21
C ALA A 494 -14.29 -9.86 5.96
N TRP A 495 -15.22 -10.56 6.64
CA TRP A 495 -16.38 -9.91 7.29
C TRP A 495 -16.19 -9.52 8.76
N LYS A 496 -14.95 -9.49 9.27
CA LYS A 496 -14.63 -9.10 10.65
C LYS A 496 -14.99 -7.64 10.96
N GLU A 497 -14.84 -7.24 12.23
CA GLU A 497 -14.85 -5.83 12.56
C GLU A 497 -13.66 -5.09 11.94
N ARG A 498 -13.86 -3.79 11.67
CA ARG A 498 -13.11 -3.01 10.68
C ARG A 498 -11.58 -3.03 10.85
N LEU A 499 -11.07 -3.13 12.08
CA LEU A 499 -9.63 -3.14 12.37
C LEU A 499 -8.99 -4.52 12.14
N ASP A 500 -9.78 -5.60 12.21
CA ASP A 500 -9.34 -6.99 12.18
C ASP A 500 -9.59 -7.68 10.82
N ARG A 501 -10.19 -6.95 9.85
CA ARG A 501 -10.41 -7.47 8.49
C ARG A 501 -9.08 -7.76 7.79
N ILE A 502 -9.06 -8.87 7.07
CA ILE A 502 -7.96 -9.25 6.18
C ILE A 502 -7.74 -8.18 5.10
N THR A 503 -6.50 -8.00 4.64
CA THR A 503 -6.23 -7.19 3.45
C THR A 503 -6.57 -7.96 2.18
N LEU A 504 -6.95 -7.26 1.11
CA LEU A 504 -7.26 -7.89 -0.18
C LEU A 504 -6.08 -8.72 -0.73
N SER A 505 -4.83 -8.29 -0.49
CA SER A 505 -3.62 -9.06 -0.85
C SER A 505 -3.53 -10.39 -0.09
N ARG A 506 -3.73 -10.39 1.23
CA ARG A 506 -3.71 -11.63 2.03
C ARG A 506 -4.87 -12.55 1.67
N LEU A 507 -6.06 -12.00 1.44
CA LEU A 507 -7.24 -12.74 0.99
C LEU A 507 -7.01 -13.42 -0.36
N PHE A 508 -6.35 -12.73 -1.30
CA PHE A 508 -5.94 -13.33 -2.57
C PHE A 508 -4.92 -14.47 -2.36
N ASN A 509 -3.87 -14.25 -1.56
CA ASN A 509 -2.84 -15.27 -1.32
C ASN A 509 -3.43 -16.57 -0.76
N THR A 510 -4.34 -16.49 0.22
CA THR A 510 -5.04 -17.66 0.81
C THR A 510 -5.80 -18.50 -0.24
N LEU A 511 -6.27 -17.88 -1.32
CA LEU A 511 -6.94 -18.58 -2.43
C LEU A 511 -5.94 -19.04 -3.51
N GLU A 512 -4.88 -18.28 -3.78
CA GLU A 512 -3.82 -18.64 -4.74
C GLU A 512 -2.96 -19.82 -4.27
N GLU A 513 -2.65 -19.93 -2.97
CA GLU A 513 -1.98 -21.08 -2.37
C GLU A 513 -2.74 -22.38 -2.69
N LEU A 514 -4.07 -22.34 -2.57
CA LEU A 514 -4.97 -23.46 -2.85
C LEU A 514 -5.08 -23.77 -4.35
N GLN A 515 -5.17 -22.74 -5.21
CA GLN A 515 -5.08 -22.91 -6.67
C GLN A 515 -3.73 -23.53 -7.09
N SER A 516 -2.64 -23.10 -6.45
CA SER A 516 -1.29 -23.64 -6.71
C SER A 516 -1.17 -25.11 -6.29
N LYS A 517 -1.76 -25.48 -5.14
CA LYS A 517 -1.81 -26.86 -4.64
C LYS A 517 -2.52 -27.83 -5.60
N TYR A 518 -3.57 -27.37 -6.29
CA TYR A 518 -4.40 -28.22 -7.17
C TYR A 518 -4.25 -27.94 -8.67
N LYS A 519 -3.27 -27.13 -9.08
CA LYS A 519 -3.07 -26.67 -10.47
C LYS A 519 -3.08 -27.80 -11.52
N TYR A 520 -2.47 -28.95 -11.22
CA TYR A 520 -2.44 -30.11 -12.13
C TYR A 520 -3.84 -30.69 -12.42
N PHE A 521 -4.73 -30.68 -11.43
CA PHE A 521 -6.12 -31.11 -11.61
C PHE A 521 -6.97 -30.03 -12.29
N MET A 522 -6.65 -28.75 -12.09
CA MET A 522 -7.38 -27.63 -12.72
C MET A 522 -7.32 -27.67 -14.25
N GLU A 523 -6.26 -28.20 -14.86
CA GLU A 523 -6.15 -28.37 -16.32
C GLU A 523 -7.03 -29.52 -16.88
N GLN A 524 -7.62 -30.35 -16.01
CA GLN A 524 -8.55 -31.43 -16.38
C GLN A 524 -9.99 -31.09 -15.94
N ASP A 525 -10.16 -30.65 -14.69
CA ASP A 525 -11.44 -30.29 -14.08
C ASP A 525 -12.01 -28.94 -14.60
N CYS A 526 -11.25 -28.15 -15.39
CA CYS A 526 -11.76 -26.92 -16.01
C CYS A 526 -12.87 -27.13 -17.05
N ASN A 527 -13.07 -28.37 -17.53
CA ASN A 527 -14.19 -28.77 -18.38
C ASN A 527 -15.38 -29.35 -17.58
N SER A 528 -15.37 -29.26 -16.25
CA SER A 528 -16.53 -29.63 -15.42
C SER A 528 -17.73 -28.73 -15.75
N ASN A 529 -18.84 -29.37 -16.15
CA ASN A 529 -20.11 -28.71 -16.39
C ASN A 529 -20.77 -28.29 -15.06
N LEU A 530 -21.69 -27.33 -15.13
CA LEU A 530 -22.61 -27.01 -14.05
C LEU A 530 -23.42 -28.27 -13.66
N LEU A 531 -23.65 -28.47 -12.36
CA LEU A 531 -24.29 -29.68 -11.83
C LEU A 531 -25.82 -29.51 -11.75
N PRO A 532 -26.59 -30.62 -11.81
CA PRO A 532 -28.02 -30.59 -11.49
C PRO A 532 -28.26 -30.03 -10.08
N GLN A 533 -29.34 -29.28 -9.90
CA GLN A 533 -29.62 -28.61 -8.62
C GLN A 533 -29.83 -29.62 -7.47
N LYS A 534 -29.28 -29.32 -6.28
CA LYS A 534 -29.29 -30.15 -5.06
C LYS A 534 -28.47 -31.43 -5.15
N THR A 535 -27.33 -31.37 -5.84
CA THR A 535 -26.30 -32.42 -5.84
C THR A 535 -25.38 -32.30 -4.62
N LEU A 536 -25.19 -31.11 -4.04
CA LEU A 536 -24.23 -30.84 -2.95
C LEU A 536 -24.93 -30.46 -1.63
N ASP A 537 -24.44 -30.99 -0.49
CA ASP A 537 -24.79 -30.47 0.85
C ASP A 537 -23.85 -29.31 1.20
N PHE A 538 -24.37 -28.09 1.12
CA PHE A 538 -23.59 -26.90 1.43
C PHE A 538 -23.54 -26.57 2.92
N ASP A 539 -24.60 -26.83 3.69
CA ASP A 539 -24.81 -26.21 5.02
C ASP A 539 -24.65 -27.14 6.24
N GLY A 540 -24.47 -28.45 6.03
CA GLY A 540 -24.06 -29.36 7.10
C GLY A 540 -25.10 -29.48 8.21
N SER A 541 -26.37 -29.60 7.82
CA SER A 541 -27.52 -29.74 8.73
C SER A 541 -27.50 -31.00 9.62
N SER A 542 -26.43 -31.80 9.60
CA SER A 542 -26.27 -33.10 10.23
C SER A 542 -25.19 -33.16 11.36
N LYS A 543 -25.43 -32.40 12.45
CA LYS A 543 -24.80 -32.48 13.82
C LYS A 543 -23.51 -31.65 14.12
N PRO A 544 -23.13 -31.44 15.42
CA PRO A 544 -22.22 -30.36 15.87
C PRO A 544 -20.80 -30.81 16.36
N PRO A 545 -19.87 -29.86 16.64
CA PRO A 545 -18.42 -30.13 16.86
C PRO A 545 -17.91 -30.14 18.34
N PRO A 546 -16.64 -30.57 18.59
CA PRO A 546 -15.97 -30.62 19.91
C PRO A 546 -14.88 -29.51 20.18
N PRO A 547 -14.27 -29.42 21.40
CA PRO A 547 -13.44 -28.28 21.87
C PRO A 547 -11.91 -28.53 22.13
N SER A 548 -11.20 -27.57 22.76
CA SER A 548 -9.72 -27.35 22.85
C SER A 548 -9.08 -27.37 24.27
N VAL A 549 -7.73 -27.41 24.40
CA VAL A 549 -6.94 -27.30 25.68
C VAL A 549 -5.45 -26.83 25.50
N SER A 550 -4.70 -26.55 26.59
CA SER A 550 -3.26 -26.12 26.70
C SER A 550 -2.57 -26.65 28.02
N ASP A 551 -1.42 -26.25 28.63
CA ASP A 551 -0.50 -25.07 28.59
C ASP A 551 0.87 -25.25 29.38
N ALA A 552 1.71 -24.19 29.49
CA ALA A 552 2.66 -23.77 30.61
C ALA A 552 4.21 -24.11 30.74
N ASP A 553 5.04 -23.03 30.73
CA ASP A 553 6.13 -22.46 31.62
C ASP A 553 7.28 -23.20 32.41
N MET A 554 8.50 -22.57 32.51
CA MET A 554 9.40 -22.47 33.72
C MET A 554 10.64 -21.48 33.60
N GLU A 555 11.38 -21.15 34.70
CA GLU A 555 12.37 -20.03 34.87
C GLU A 555 13.71 -20.32 35.68
N LEU A 556 14.72 -19.39 35.74
CA LEU A 556 16.04 -19.49 36.48
C LEU A 556 16.72 -18.12 36.92
N PRO A 557 17.75 -18.06 37.84
CA PRO A 557 18.22 -16.82 38.57
C PRO A 557 19.72 -16.31 38.42
N GLU A 558 20.19 -15.40 39.33
CA GLU A 558 21.28 -14.34 39.27
C GLU A 558 22.72 -14.66 39.84
N PHE A 559 23.83 -13.84 39.80
CA PHE A 559 24.21 -12.62 40.62
C PHE A 559 25.54 -11.83 40.22
N GLU A 560 25.81 -10.66 40.87
CA GLU A 560 26.90 -9.59 40.98
C GLU A 560 28.44 -9.80 40.67
N ASP A 561 29.41 -8.82 40.78
CA ASP A 561 29.59 -7.33 40.57
C ASP A 561 31.10 -6.86 40.82
N LEU A 562 31.54 -5.64 40.37
CA LEU A 562 32.73 -4.76 40.77
C LEU A 562 33.64 -4.11 39.66
N SER A 563 34.33 -2.98 39.98
CA SER A 563 34.87 -1.94 39.05
C SER A 563 36.21 -1.22 39.43
N PHE A 564 36.83 -0.43 38.51
CA PHE A 564 37.64 0.81 38.76
C PHE A 564 38.00 1.60 37.46
N ASP A 565 38.45 2.88 37.54
CA ASP A 565 38.17 3.97 36.55
C ASP A 565 39.32 4.62 35.71
N LEU A 566 39.00 5.39 34.64
CA LEU A 566 39.85 6.18 33.68
C LEU A 566 38.99 6.65 32.44
N GLU A 567 39.33 7.74 31.74
CA GLU A 567 38.40 8.48 30.82
C GLU A 567 38.57 8.28 29.28
N ILE A 568 37.54 8.67 28.47
CA ILE A 568 37.46 8.61 26.98
C ILE A 568 37.30 10.00 26.31
N SER A 569 37.80 10.14 25.07
CA SER A 569 37.47 11.26 24.14
C SER A 569 36.31 10.95 23.19
N THR A 570 35.34 11.87 23.09
CA THR A 570 34.09 11.80 22.29
C THR A 570 34.25 12.09 20.79
N VAL A 571 33.25 11.69 20.00
CA VAL A 571 33.12 11.95 18.54
C VAL A 571 31.97 12.92 18.27
N LEU A 572 32.10 13.79 17.25
CA LEU A 572 31.11 14.80 16.85
C LEU A 572 29.96 14.23 15.99
N SER A 573 28.77 14.80 16.11
CA SER A 573 27.61 14.47 15.26
C SER A 573 27.73 15.03 13.84
N LEU A 574 27.01 14.45 12.88
CA LEU A 574 27.00 14.91 11.49
C LEU A 574 26.45 16.35 11.34
N GLU A 575 25.49 16.75 12.15
CA GLU A 575 24.97 18.13 12.16
C GLU A 575 26.03 19.14 12.63
N GLU A 576 26.83 18.77 13.64
CA GLU A 576 27.97 19.58 14.09
C GLU A 576 29.07 19.63 13.02
N GLY A 577 29.29 18.55 12.25
CA GLY A 577 30.15 18.57 11.06
C GLY A 577 29.64 19.54 9.97
N ILE A 578 28.33 19.54 9.69
CA ILE A 578 27.70 20.48 8.75
C ILE A 578 27.75 21.92 9.30
N LYS A 579 27.65 22.11 10.61
CA LYS A 579 27.84 23.42 11.26
C LYS A 579 29.29 23.88 11.17
N ALA A 580 30.26 23.02 11.48
CA ALA A 580 31.68 23.27 11.30
C ALA A 580 32.02 23.64 9.84
N HIS A 581 31.37 23.01 8.85
CA HIS A 581 31.49 23.40 7.44
C HIS A 581 31.02 24.84 7.17
N LYS A 582 29.84 25.22 7.69
CA LYS A 582 29.29 26.58 7.57
C LYS A 582 30.18 27.61 8.28
N ASP A 583 30.70 27.25 9.45
CA ASP A 583 31.64 28.02 10.28
C ASP A 583 33.08 28.03 9.71
N LYS A 584 33.32 27.38 8.56
CA LYS A 584 34.62 27.25 7.85
C LYS A 584 35.73 26.53 8.61
N LYS A 585 35.39 25.75 9.65
CA LYS A 585 36.31 24.83 10.35
C LYS A 585 36.49 23.55 9.52
N THR A 586 37.29 23.64 8.46
CA THR A 586 37.38 22.59 7.44
C THR A 586 38.07 21.32 7.93
N ASP A 587 38.94 21.43 8.94
CA ASP A 587 39.57 20.35 9.69
C ASP A 587 38.57 19.52 10.50
N VAL A 588 37.83 20.15 11.41
CA VAL A 588 36.84 19.50 12.29
C VAL A 588 35.71 18.89 11.46
N ALA A 589 35.26 19.61 10.43
CA ALA A 589 34.27 19.10 9.50
C ALA A 589 34.80 17.91 8.67
N TRP A 590 36.08 17.92 8.24
CA TRP A 590 36.65 16.81 7.47
C TRP A 590 36.73 15.52 8.29
N GLU A 591 37.30 15.53 9.49
CA GLU A 591 37.37 14.30 10.31
C GLU A 591 35.98 13.80 10.71
N CYS A 592 35.02 14.69 10.93
CA CYS A 592 33.61 14.33 11.13
C CYS A 592 33.00 13.65 9.89
N PHE A 593 33.13 14.26 8.70
CA PHE A 593 32.58 13.67 7.47
C PHE A 593 33.27 12.36 7.08
N LYS A 594 34.59 12.26 7.27
CA LYS A 594 35.36 11.05 7.06
C LYS A 594 34.89 9.94 7.99
N TYR A 595 34.81 10.18 9.31
CA TYR A 595 34.33 9.18 10.28
C TYR A 595 32.93 8.68 9.91
N HIS A 596 31.97 9.56 9.68
CA HIS A 596 30.59 9.13 9.35
C HIS A 596 30.50 8.46 7.97
N ALA A 597 31.35 8.83 7.00
CA ALA A 597 31.41 8.19 5.68
C ALA A 597 32.04 6.79 5.72
N GLU A 598 33.10 6.61 6.52
CA GLU A 598 33.74 5.31 6.81
C GLU A 598 32.76 4.36 7.53
N ASN A 599 31.87 4.90 8.37
CA ASN A 599 30.75 4.16 8.98
C ASN A 599 29.47 4.13 8.11
N GLY A 600 29.58 4.38 6.79
CA GLY A 600 28.53 4.08 5.82
C GLY A 600 27.56 5.22 5.46
N ASN A 601 27.46 6.28 6.27
CA ASN A 601 26.45 7.33 6.12
C ASN A 601 26.54 8.07 4.77
N ALA A 602 25.50 8.01 3.94
CA ALA A 602 25.52 8.59 2.60
C ALA A 602 25.57 10.13 2.58
N HIS A 603 24.99 10.83 3.56
CA HIS A 603 25.15 12.29 3.65
C HIS A 603 26.60 12.65 3.99
N ALA A 604 27.27 11.89 4.85
CA ALA A 604 28.69 12.05 5.13
C ALA A 604 29.56 11.70 3.90
N LYS A 605 29.26 10.62 3.16
CA LYS A 605 29.92 10.28 1.88
C LYS A 605 29.77 11.39 0.86
N TYR A 606 28.59 12.02 0.74
CA TYR A 606 28.37 13.21 -0.07
C TYR A 606 29.27 14.38 0.36
N TRP A 607 29.37 14.68 1.67
CA TRP A 607 30.20 15.79 2.16
C TRP A 607 31.71 15.51 2.03
N MET A 608 32.16 14.30 2.32
CA MET A 608 33.55 13.84 2.09
C MET A 608 33.91 13.90 0.60
N GLY A 609 33.03 13.38 -0.26
CA GLY A 609 33.16 13.48 -1.72
C GLY A 609 33.21 14.93 -2.21
N TYR A 610 32.43 15.84 -1.61
CA TYR A 610 32.47 17.27 -1.91
C TYR A 610 33.78 17.94 -1.47
N TYR A 611 34.36 17.53 -0.33
CA TYR A 611 35.68 18.01 0.09
C TYR A 611 36.79 17.56 -0.86
N LEU A 612 36.75 16.31 -1.32
CA LEU A 612 37.66 15.75 -2.33
C LEU A 612 37.45 16.34 -3.74
N TRP A 613 36.25 16.86 -4.05
CA TRP A 613 35.97 17.55 -5.32
C TRP A 613 36.53 18.97 -5.32
N GLU A 614 36.25 19.73 -4.27
CA GLU A 614 36.62 21.15 -4.16
C GLU A 614 38.06 21.36 -3.64
N GLY A 615 38.66 20.36 -2.99
CA GLY A 615 40.00 20.47 -2.39
C GLY A 615 39.99 21.35 -1.14
N LYS A 616 38.96 21.23 -0.29
CA LYS A 616 38.68 22.16 0.83
C LYS A 616 39.53 21.95 2.09
N PHE A 617 40.24 20.83 2.19
CA PHE A 617 41.14 20.49 3.30
C PHE A 617 42.20 19.50 2.83
N VAL A 618 41.73 18.37 2.28
CA VAL A 618 42.54 17.42 1.51
C VAL A 618 42.73 17.90 0.05
N PRO A 619 43.77 17.42 -0.67
CA PRO A 619 43.93 17.66 -2.11
C PRO A 619 42.74 17.16 -2.94
N LYS A 620 42.59 17.69 -4.17
CA LYS A 620 41.52 17.27 -5.08
C LYS A 620 41.74 15.83 -5.57
N ASN A 621 40.75 14.96 -5.37
CA ASN A 621 40.67 13.63 -5.97
C ASN A 621 39.31 13.42 -6.66
N PRO A 622 39.14 13.87 -7.92
CA PRO A 622 37.88 13.73 -8.65
C PRO A 622 37.42 12.28 -8.84
N ASN A 623 38.34 11.31 -8.88
CA ASN A 623 38.02 9.90 -9.10
C ASN A 623 37.45 9.23 -7.84
N GLU A 624 38.01 9.51 -6.67
CA GLU A 624 37.51 9.04 -5.38
C GLU A 624 36.23 9.78 -4.99
N SER A 625 36.19 11.09 -5.22
CA SER A 625 34.98 11.91 -5.10
C SER A 625 33.82 11.36 -5.95
N ALA A 626 34.07 10.96 -7.21
CA ALA A 626 33.06 10.35 -8.06
C ALA A 626 32.53 9.01 -7.52
N LYS A 627 33.35 8.20 -6.83
CA LYS A 627 32.89 6.98 -6.15
C LYS A 627 31.98 7.31 -4.96
N LEU A 628 32.42 8.21 -4.09
CA LEU A 628 31.65 8.64 -2.91
C LEU A 628 30.31 9.31 -3.30
N PHE A 629 30.30 10.12 -4.36
CA PHE A 629 29.05 10.63 -4.94
C PHE A 629 28.19 9.52 -5.52
N LYS A 630 28.76 8.47 -6.13
CA LYS A 630 27.98 7.33 -6.62
C LYS A 630 27.30 6.59 -5.47
N GLU A 631 28.05 6.22 -4.44
CA GLU A 631 27.51 5.50 -3.28
C GLU A 631 26.38 6.28 -2.59
N ALA A 632 26.55 7.60 -2.43
CA ALA A 632 25.50 8.47 -1.91
C ALA A 632 24.33 8.69 -2.89
N ALA A 633 24.56 8.62 -4.20
CA ALA A 633 23.54 8.75 -5.24
C ALA A 633 22.66 7.49 -5.37
N ASP A 634 23.27 6.32 -5.23
CA ASP A 634 22.61 5.02 -5.27
C ASP A 634 21.76 4.80 -3.98
N GLN A 635 22.16 5.39 -2.84
CA GLN A 635 21.29 5.53 -1.65
C GLN A 635 20.22 6.64 -1.75
N GLY A 636 20.05 7.27 -2.91
CA GLY A 636 18.89 8.13 -3.19
C GLY A 636 19.07 9.63 -2.95
N ILE A 637 20.23 10.11 -2.48
CA ILE A 637 20.42 11.54 -2.14
C ILE A 637 20.41 12.41 -3.42
N PRO A 638 19.46 13.35 -3.61
CA PRO A 638 19.33 14.09 -4.88
C PRO A 638 20.55 14.96 -5.23
N ASP A 639 21.20 15.54 -4.22
CA ASP A 639 22.43 16.33 -4.41
C ASP A 639 23.63 15.45 -4.80
N ALA A 640 23.69 14.21 -4.30
CA ALA A 640 24.70 13.25 -4.70
C ALA A 640 24.45 12.72 -6.12
N GLN A 641 23.19 12.46 -6.48
CA GLN A 641 22.79 12.07 -7.85
C GLN A 641 23.15 13.15 -8.88
N LEU A 642 22.89 14.43 -8.57
CA LEU A 642 23.35 15.55 -9.39
C LEU A 642 24.88 15.57 -9.49
N ARG A 643 25.60 15.50 -8.36
CA ARG A 643 27.07 15.55 -8.36
C ARG A 643 27.70 14.37 -9.08
N TYR A 644 27.16 13.15 -8.95
CA TYR A 644 27.64 11.97 -9.69
C TYR A 644 27.41 12.12 -11.20
N ALA A 645 26.25 12.62 -11.64
CA ALA A 645 26.02 12.92 -13.06
C ALA A 645 27.05 13.93 -13.60
N PHE A 646 27.30 15.03 -12.89
CA PHE A 646 28.31 16.01 -13.32
C PHE A 646 29.76 15.49 -13.17
N ALA A 647 30.04 14.59 -12.22
CA ALA A 647 31.32 13.92 -12.10
C ALA A 647 31.57 12.93 -13.26
N LEU A 648 30.57 12.16 -13.69
CA LEU A 648 30.63 11.33 -14.91
C LEU A 648 31.00 12.18 -16.13
N LYS A 649 30.39 13.36 -16.30
CA LYS A 649 30.70 14.30 -17.39
C LYS A 649 32.14 14.82 -17.38
N ALA A 650 32.78 14.90 -16.21
CA ALA A 650 34.14 15.41 -16.04
C ALA A 650 35.21 14.30 -16.03
N THR A 651 34.86 13.07 -15.63
CA THR A 651 35.76 11.92 -15.54
C THR A 651 35.67 10.97 -16.74
N GLN A 652 34.63 11.06 -17.55
CA GLN A 652 34.38 10.17 -18.70
C GLN A 652 33.80 10.92 -19.90
N GLU A 653 34.07 10.44 -21.11
CA GLU A 653 33.45 11.03 -22.30
C GLU A 653 31.97 10.64 -22.44
N LEU A 654 31.07 11.63 -22.44
CA LEU A 654 29.65 11.45 -22.76
C LEU A 654 29.36 11.12 -24.24
N LYS A 655 30.39 10.93 -25.07
CA LYS A 655 30.23 10.45 -26.46
C LYS A 655 29.69 9.02 -26.52
N ASN A 656 30.01 8.21 -25.52
CA ASN A 656 29.52 6.83 -25.41
C ASN A 656 28.02 6.82 -25.03
N LYS A 657 27.21 6.07 -25.78
CA LYS A 657 25.76 5.88 -25.50
C LYS A 657 25.50 5.34 -24.10
N LYS A 658 26.37 4.47 -23.55
CA LYS A 658 26.25 3.97 -22.17
C LYS A 658 26.37 5.12 -21.16
N ASN A 659 27.44 5.89 -21.26
CA ASN A 659 27.76 6.98 -20.33
C ASN A 659 26.74 8.12 -20.42
N LEU A 660 26.24 8.42 -21.63
CA LEU A 660 25.14 9.36 -21.84
C LEU A 660 23.84 8.88 -21.17
N ASN A 661 23.49 7.60 -21.32
CA ASN A 661 22.31 7.03 -20.65
C ASN A 661 22.46 7.03 -19.12
N GLU A 662 23.65 6.73 -18.58
CA GLU A 662 23.91 6.79 -17.13
C GLU A 662 23.84 8.24 -16.61
N PHE A 663 24.42 9.20 -17.32
CA PHE A 663 24.29 10.63 -17.03
C PHE A 663 22.82 11.08 -16.97
N ILE A 664 22.01 10.70 -17.97
CA ILE A 664 20.59 11.04 -18.02
C ILE A 664 19.83 10.37 -16.86
N LYS A 665 20.10 9.08 -16.54
CA LYS A 665 19.48 8.37 -15.41
C LYS A 665 19.65 9.15 -14.10
N TYR A 666 20.87 9.48 -13.71
CA TYR A 666 21.12 10.15 -12.43
C TYR A 666 20.67 11.62 -12.43
N LEU A 667 20.69 12.31 -13.58
CA LEU A 667 20.10 13.64 -13.71
C LEU A 667 18.56 13.61 -13.54
N THR A 668 17.89 12.59 -14.08
CA THR A 668 16.44 12.39 -13.91
C THR A 668 16.09 12.06 -12.46
N LEU A 669 16.79 11.10 -11.84
CA LEU A 669 16.59 10.76 -10.42
C LEU A 669 16.75 11.99 -9.51
N ALA A 670 17.79 12.80 -9.73
CA ALA A 670 18.00 14.04 -8.96
C ALA A 670 16.85 15.05 -9.16
N ALA A 671 16.33 15.17 -10.39
CA ALA A 671 15.24 16.09 -10.70
C ALA A 671 13.90 15.65 -10.09
N GLU A 672 13.60 14.35 -10.13
CA GLU A 672 12.44 13.74 -9.51
C GLU A 672 12.52 13.87 -7.98
N GLY A 673 13.67 13.49 -7.40
CA GLY A 673 13.99 13.56 -5.97
C GLY A 673 14.05 14.97 -5.36
N GLY A 674 13.86 16.02 -6.15
CA GLY A 674 13.64 17.38 -5.65
C GLY A 674 14.71 18.41 -5.99
N ASN A 675 15.87 18.00 -6.50
CA ASN A 675 16.98 18.93 -6.74
C ASN A 675 16.63 19.94 -7.85
N THR A 676 16.64 21.22 -7.47
CA THR A 676 16.20 22.34 -8.32
C THR A 676 17.13 22.56 -9.53
N VAL A 677 18.44 22.32 -9.35
CA VAL A 677 19.45 22.45 -10.41
C VAL A 677 19.33 21.29 -11.41
N ALA A 678 19.04 20.08 -10.94
CA ALA A 678 18.73 18.93 -11.80
C ALA A 678 17.48 19.18 -12.65
N ARG A 679 16.40 19.69 -12.03
CA ARG A 679 15.17 20.09 -12.73
C ARG A 679 15.43 21.11 -13.84
N TYR A 680 16.21 22.15 -13.57
CA TYR A 680 16.59 23.12 -14.60
C TYR A 680 17.39 22.47 -15.75
N ASN A 681 18.44 21.71 -15.44
CA ASN A 681 19.30 21.08 -16.46
C ASN A 681 18.54 20.05 -17.32
N LEU A 682 17.63 19.27 -16.72
CA LEU A 682 16.80 18.31 -17.42
C LEU A 682 15.71 19.00 -18.26
N GLY A 683 15.12 20.07 -17.73
CA GLY A 683 14.16 20.92 -18.42
C GLY A 683 14.76 21.59 -19.66
N ASP A 684 15.92 22.24 -19.52
CA ASP A 684 16.73 22.77 -20.62
C ASP A 684 17.07 21.70 -21.66
N ALA A 685 17.44 20.49 -21.22
CA ALA A 685 17.78 19.41 -22.14
C ALA A 685 16.60 18.99 -23.01
N TYR A 686 15.43 18.72 -22.40
CA TYR A 686 14.20 18.38 -23.12
C TYR A 686 13.63 19.54 -23.96
N PHE A 687 13.81 20.79 -23.53
CA PHE A 687 13.28 21.97 -24.21
C PHE A 687 14.12 22.35 -25.45
N ASN A 688 15.45 22.35 -25.30
CA ASN A 688 16.41 22.73 -26.36
C ASN A 688 16.99 21.51 -27.12
N LYS A 689 16.35 20.34 -27.02
CA LYS A 689 16.73 19.08 -27.70
C LYS A 689 18.17 18.60 -27.46
N LYS A 690 18.74 18.95 -26.30
CA LYS A 690 20.11 18.55 -25.90
C LYS A 690 20.09 17.09 -25.41
N LEU A 691 21.26 16.46 -25.32
CA LEU A 691 21.43 15.08 -24.82
C LEU A 691 20.62 14.00 -25.57
N ARG A 692 20.09 14.30 -26.77
CA ARG A 692 19.14 13.48 -27.55
C ARG A 692 17.74 13.34 -26.90
N LEU A 693 17.37 14.27 -26.01
CA LEU A 693 16.07 14.32 -25.36
C LEU A 693 15.14 15.28 -26.10
N ASP A 694 14.15 14.77 -26.85
CA ASP A 694 13.19 15.59 -27.62
C ASP A 694 11.77 15.42 -27.07
N ASN A 695 11.41 16.21 -26.07
CA ASN A 695 10.04 16.32 -25.57
C ASN A 695 9.83 17.69 -24.91
N ARG A 696 9.40 18.67 -25.71
CA ARG A 696 9.24 20.07 -25.27
C ARG A 696 8.27 20.23 -24.10
N GLN A 697 7.23 19.39 -24.00
CA GLN A 697 6.28 19.42 -22.87
C GLN A 697 6.95 18.98 -21.56
N LYS A 698 7.69 17.85 -21.55
CA LYS A 698 8.50 17.45 -20.38
C LYS A 698 9.55 18.50 -20.03
N GLY A 699 10.12 19.18 -21.03
CA GLY A 699 11.03 20.32 -20.82
C GLY A 699 10.37 21.47 -20.06
N ILE A 700 9.20 21.92 -20.51
CA ILE A 700 8.41 22.98 -19.85
C ILE A 700 8.03 22.56 -18.42
N HIS A 701 7.61 21.31 -18.21
CA HIS A 701 7.27 20.79 -16.88
C HIS A 701 8.45 20.90 -15.89
N PHE A 702 9.64 20.39 -16.25
CA PHE A 702 10.80 20.46 -15.37
C PHE A 702 11.33 21.90 -15.17
N LEU A 703 11.25 22.76 -16.20
CA LEU A 703 11.58 24.19 -16.06
C LEU A 703 10.63 24.89 -15.06
N ARG A 704 9.32 24.61 -15.12
CA ARG A 704 8.33 25.13 -14.15
C ARG A 704 8.62 24.65 -12.73
N LEU A 705 8.92 23.35 -12.54
CA LEU A 705 9.30 22.80 -11.22
C LEU A 705 10.59 23.41 -10.65
N ALA A 706 11.48 23.96 -11.50
CA ALA A 706 12.64 24.73 -11.08
C ALA A 706 12.29 26.20 -10.79
N ALA A 707 11.46 26.84 -11.62
CA ALA A 707 11.02 28.23 -11.44
C ALA A 707 10.13 28.42 -10.19
N ILE A 708 9.30 27.42 -9.84
CA ILE A 708 8.53 27.36 -8.58
C ILE A 708 9.45 27.28 -7.33
N LYS A 709 10.73 26.96 -7.53
CA LYS A 709 11.80 27.02 -6.51
C LYS A 709 12.81 28.14 -6.80
N GLU A 710 12.35 29.23 -7.42
CA GLU A 710 13.07 30.47 -7.66
C GLU A 710 14.39 30.32 -8.44
N HIS A 711 14.52 29.26 -9.25
CA HIS A 711 15.70 29.05 -10.08
C HIS A 711 15.77 30.10 -11.20
N LYS A 712 16.58 31.14 -10.99
CA LYS A 712 16.68 32.33 -11.86
C LYS A 712 16.72 32.02 -13.36
N GLU A 713 17.61 31.13 -13.79
CA GLU A 713 17.73 30.73 -15.20
C GLU A 713 16.48 30.02 -15.75
N ALA A 714 15.69 29.36 -14.89
CA ALA A 714 14.45 28.71 -15.29
C ALA A 714 13.33 29.75 -15.48
N CYS A 715 13.23 30.74 -14.58
CA CYS A 715 12.31 31.88 -14.74
C CYS A 715 12.62 32.64 -16.04
N ILE A 716 13.88 33.05 -16.22
CA ILE A 716 14.35 33.76 -17.43
C ILE A 716 14.08 32.92 -18.71
N MET A 717 14.29 31.60 -18.67
CA MET A 717 14.01 30.74 -19.81
C MET A 717 12.52 30.62 -20.13
N LEU A 718 11.63 30.60 -19.13
CA LEU A 718 10.17 30.55 -19.33
C LEU A 718 9.64 31.91 -19.82
N GLU A 719 10.05 33.01 -19.18
CA GLU A 719 9.72 34.39 -19.54
C GLU A 719 10.10 34.70 -21.00
N LYS A 720 11.34 34.37 -21.39
CA LYS A 720 11.86 34.58 -22.76
C LYS A 720 11.01 33.89 -23.85
N HIS A 721 10.26 32.84 -23.51
CA HIS A 721 9.40 32.11 -24.43
C HIS A 721 7.90 32.34 -24.21
N ASN A 722 7.53 33.33 -23.38
CA ASN A 722 6.15 33.66 -22.99
C ASN A 722 5.39 32.47 -22.36
N ILE A 723 6.08 31.64 -21.56
CA ILE A 723 5.51 30.45 -20.92
C ILE A 723 5.18 30.76 -19.45
N SER A 724 3.92 30.63 -19.07
CA SER A 724 3.49 30.83 -17.67
C SER A 724 4.15 29.82 -16.73
N ILE A 725 4.67 30.29 -15.59
CA ILE A 725 5.26 29.46 -14.53
C ILE A 725 4.19 28.56 -13.87
N THR A 726 2.95 29.03 -13.79
CA THR A 726 1.79 28.31 -13.27
C THR A 726 0.83 27.87 -14.38
N ASP A 727 0.08 26.79 -14.17
CA ASP A 727 -1.03 26.39 -15.03
C ASP A 727 -2.35 26.99 -14.54
N GLY A 728 -2.83 27.98 -15.28
CA GLY A 728 -4.09 28.67 -15.05
C GLY A 728 -4.26 29.82 -16.04
N PRO A 729 -5.49 30.26 -16.34
CA PRO A 729 -5.70 31.48 -17.12
C PRO A 729 -5.17 32.70 -16.35
N LYS A 730 -4.81 33.76 -17.08
CA LYS A 730 -4.65 35.07 -16.43
C LYS A 730 -5.98 35.47 -15.83
N LEU A 731 -6.01 35.74 -14.52
CA LEU A 731 -7.03 36.60 -13.95
C LEU A 731 -6.71 38.02 -14.40
N GLU A 732 -7.56 38.59 -15.24
CA GLU A 732 -7.51 40.01 -15.58
C GLU A 732 -8.10 40.82 -14.41
N ASN A 733 -7.35 41.80 -13.95
CA ASN A 733 -7.74 42.97 -13.15
C ASN A 733 -6.63 44.03 -13.32
#